data_AF-A0AAV7FC73-F1
#
_entry.id   AF-A0AAV7FC73-F1
#
_cell.length_a   1.000
_cell.length_b   1.000
_cell.length_c   1.000
_cell.angle_alpha   90.00
_cell.angle_beta   90.00
_cell.angle_gamma   90.00
#
_symmetry.space_group_name_H-M   'P 1'
#
loop_
_entity.id
_entity.type
_entity.pdbx_description
1 polymer ?
#
loop_
_entity_poly.entity_id
_entity_poly.type
_entity_poly.pdbx_seq_one_letter_code
_entity_poly.pdbx_strand_id
1 'polypeptide(L)'
;MTTMFVEQGTVMDTKLGSFSIPPASLSTFDTVSVIVWVPIYDRILVPIARKFTKKERGFSELQRMGIGLFVSMLAMAAAAIVEIRRLQIAEEYNLIHEKVAVPVSIFWQVPQYVLVGAAEIFTFIGQLEFFYDQSPDAMRSLCSALSLVTTALGNYLSSFILTVVTYITTKGGKPGWIPDNLNEGHLDYYFWLLAGLSFLNMLVYAYCAVRGKTPLLLLTAAGLTALTLQQSNADPFSLCPEVLRRGFHGVARSSRALYTIALNVSDYKYALRGLPLESDEYRQKLSEVHLRSAKRILELCEANKGFYVKAGQFIASIRQVPKEYTSTLSSLQDKAVPCHFKAIRDVLVNNLGEDLSEIFLSVDEEPIAAASIAQVHRALLKDYQEVAIKVQYPGLEQQMGIDLATMSLLSGFVAWIFPEYRFEWVVSDFKKTISLELDFVQEAKNCERTSRNFRKNDMVKVPHVYWGLTTNQVLTMQFCKGNRVDDIEFLKEKGINPIKVAKALVEVFAEMIFVHGFLHGDPHPGNILVCPEGGTAFSLVILDHGIYKELDDNFRLEFCELWKALILQDQQKIFQLGEKFGVGMYSRYFPVIFTGRTIESKSALGRGMSAEEKRNLKQELSFLKMEDISVFMESLPEDFLKILRTDGLLRSIISKLGAPQRIRILAYMRSAVYGLNSKQIAESDSVVKHAFSRIRASLSYWQLRAFLEILELLSEMGVLTHLLMKEFRKMVFRLTLFLKFLLSELVKFVDERRELSFP
;
A
#
# COMPACT_ATOMS: atom_id res chain seq x y z
N MET A 1 24.47 25.89 -12.97
CA MET A 1 25.78 26.58 -12.93
C MET A 1 25.90 27.68 -13.98
N THR A 2 25.58 27.44 -15.25
CA THR A 2 25.76 28.42 -16.35
C THR A 2 24.76 29.59 -16.33
N THR A 3 23.61 29.47 -15.68
CA THR A 3 22.61 30.54 -15.59
C THR A 3 23.17 31.84 -14.98
N MET A 4 23.96 31.74 -13.92
CA MET A 4 24.56 32.93 -13.29
C MET A 4 25.73 33.50 -14.10
N PHE A 5 26.31 32.74 -15.03
CA PHE A 5 27.32 33.28 -15.96
C PHE A 5 26.67 34.19 -16.98
N VAL A 6 25.43 33.89 -17.39
CA VAL A 6 24.64 34.77 -18.25
C VAL A 6 24.33 36.06 -17.51
N GLU A 7 23.83 35.98 -16.28
CA GLU A 7 23.56 37.16 -15.43
C GLU A 7 24.82 38.03 -15.26
N GLN A 8 25.96 37.42 -14.94
CA GLN A 8 27.25 38.11 -14.90
C GLN A 8 27.58 38.83 -16.21
N GLY A 9 27.32 38.20 -17.36
CA GLY A 9 27.58 38.79 -18.68
C GLY A 9 26.63 39.92 -19.06
N THR A 10 25.42 39.98 -18.49
CA THR A 10 24.45 41.07 -18.76
C THR A 10 24.92 42.44 -18.28
N VAL A 11 25.84 42.46 -17.30
CA VAL A 11 26.42 43.69 -16.71
C VAL A 11 27.85 43.97 -17.17
N MET A 12 28.27 43.35 -18.28
CA MET A 12 29.57 43.53 -18.92
C MET A 12 29.42 44.18 -20.31
N ASP A 13 30.52 44.69 -20.87
CA ASP A 13 30.53 45.26 -22.21
C ASP A 13 30.39 44.15 -23.27
N THR A 14 29.24 44.16 -23.95
CA THR A 14 28.85 43.20 -24.98
C THR A 14 29.25 43.63 -26.40
N LYS A 15 29.85 44.81 -26.57
CA LYS A 15 30.20 45.34 -27.90
C LYS A 15 31.52 44.76 -28.41
N LEU A 16 31.48 44.24 -29.62
CA LEU A 16 32.64 43.89 -30.43
C LEU A 16 32.63 44.79 -31.68
N GLY A 17 33.25 45.98 -31.57
CA GLY A 17 33.17 47.00 -32.62
C GLY A 17 31.73 47.51 -32.79
N SER A 18 31.13 47.28 -33.97
CA SER A 18 29.74 47.66 -34.26
C SER A 18 28.69 46.60 -33.89
N PHE A 19 29.12 45.40 -33.50
CA PHE A 19 28.24 44.26 -33.22
C PHE A 19 28.08 44.04 -31.71
N SER A 20 26.85 43.77 -31.24
CA SER A 20 26.59 43.44 -29.83
C SER A 20 26.32 41.94 -29.70
N ILE A 21 27.09 41.28 -28.83
CA ILE A 21 26.99 39.84 -28.59
C ILE A 21 26.10 39.62 -27.35
N PRO A 22 24.93 38.95 -27.50
CA PRO A 22 24.10 38.62 -26.35
C PRO A 22 24.87 37.75 -25.35
N PRO A 23 24.79 38.00 -24.02
CA PRO A 23 25.46 37.18 -23.01
C PRO A 23 25.13 35.70 -23.09
N ALA A 24 23.90 35.36 -23.47
CA ALA A 24 23.47 33.99 -23.68
C ALA A 24 24.27 33.27 -24.79
N SER A 25 24.80 33.99 -25.78
CA SER A 25 25.62 33.43 -26.86
C SER A 25 26.98 32.94 -26.38
N LEU A 26 27.43 33.32 -25.17
CA LEU A 26 28.67 32.79 -24.62
C LEU A 26 28.61 31.30 -24.28
N SER A 27 27.41 30.73 -24.12
CA SER A 27 27.27 29.27 -23.98
C SER A 27 27.77 28.51 -25.21
N THR A 28 27.90 29.16 -26.37
CA THR A 28 28.53 28.53 -27.55
C THR A 28 30.01 28.21 -27.31
N PHE A 29 30.71 28.98 -26.47
CA PHE A 29 32.10 28.66 -26.11
C PHE A 29 32.21 27.38 -25.29
N ASP A 30 31.20 27.04 -24.50
CA ASP A 30 31.10 25.76 -23.81
C ASP A 30 31.02 24.60 -24.82
N THR A 31 30.10 24.71 -25.79
CA THR A 31 29.97 23.71 -26.87
C THR A 31 31.25 23.57 -27.69
N VAL A 32 31.89 24.68 -28.06
CA VAL A 32 33.18 24.67 -28.77
C VAL A 32 34.26 24.03 -27.91
N SER A 33 34.28 24.33 -26.61
CA SER A 33 35.21 23.72 -25.65
C SER A 33 35.03 22.20 -25.61
N VAL A 34 33.78 21.71 -25.55
CA VAL A 34 33.49 20.27 -25.59
C VAL A 34 33.99 19.64 -26.90
N ILE A 35 33.72 20.27 -28.05
CA ILE A 35 34.18 19.79 -29.37
C ILE A 35 35.72 19.69 -29.43
N VAL A 36 36.42 20.62 -28.80
CA VAL A 36 37.90 20.65 -28.77
C VAL A 36 38.46 19.62 -27.77
N TRP A 37 37.87 19.51 -26.60
CA TRP A 37 38.35 18.63 -25.54
C TRP A 37 38.09 17.14 -25.81
N VAL A 38 37.05 16.78 -26.57
CA VAL A 38 36.77 15.37 -26.92
C VAL A 38 37.96 14.73 -27.67
N PRO A 39 38.45 15.29 -28.80
CA PRO A 39 39.65 14.78 -29.47
C PRO A 39 40.92 14.82 -28.61
N ILE A 40 41.08 15.87 -27.79
CA ILE A 40 42.25 15.99 -26.89
C ILE A 40 42.22 14.87 -25.86
N TYR A 41 41.05 14.58 -25.29
CA TYR A 41 40.87 13.49 -24.35
C TYR A 41 41.22 12.15 -25.00
N ASP A 42 40.59 11.82 -26.13
CA ASP A 42 40.74 10.51 -26.77
C ASP A 42 42.11 10.28 -27.41
N ARG A 43 42.70 11.29 -28.05
CA ARG A 43 43.93 11.15 -28.85
C ARG A 43 45.20 11.57 -28.12
N ILE A 44 45.11 12.37 -27.07
CA ILE A 44 46.28 12.89 -26.35
C ILE A 44 46.29 12.36 -24.91
N LEU A 45 45.25 12.63 -24.12
CA LEU A 45 45.24 12.29 -22.70
C LEU A 45 45.14 10.78 -22.45
N VAL A 46 44.27 10.07 -23.16
CA VAL A 46 44.12 8.61 -23.00
C VAL A 46 45.40 7.86 -23.37
N PRO A 47 46.09 8.12 -24.50
CA PRO A 47 47.36 7.45 -24.83
C PRO A 47 48.49 7.78 -23.84
N ILE A 48 48.56 9.01 -23.34
CA ILE A 48 49.54 9.40 -22.32
C ILE A 48 49.23 8.66 -21.01
N ALA A 49 47.98 8.70 -20.54
CA ALA A 49 47.56 8.02 -19.33
C ALA A 49 47.79 6.50 -19.41
N ARG A 50 47.52 5.87 -20.56
CA ARG A 50 47.82 4.45 -20.82
C ARG A 50 49.30 4.11 -20.59
N LYS A 51 50.23 4.99 -21.01
CA LYS A 51 51.67 4.78 -20.80
C LYS A 51 52.05 4.77 -19.31
N PHE A 52 51.37 5.56 -18.48
CA PHE A 52 51.68 5.67 -17.05
C PHE A 52 50.89 4.67 -16.18
N THR A 53 49.63 4.40 -16.49
CA THR A 53 48.74 3.58 -15.66
C THR A 53 48.67 2.11 -16.07
N LYS A 54 49.16 1.77 -17.26
CA LYS A 54 49.09 0.42 -17.88
C LYS A 54 47.66 -0.16 -18.01
N LYS A 55 46.62 0.65 -17.85
CA LYS A 55 45.21 0.25 -18.03
C LYS A 55 44.74 0.57 -19.44
N GLU A 56 43.93 -0.30 -20.04
CA GLU A 56 43.41 -0.12 -21.41
C GLU A 56 42.64 1.20 -21.62
N ARG A 57 42.07 1.79 -20.58
CA ARG A 57 41.32 3.06 -20.67
C ARG A 57 42.09 4.30 -20.17
N GLY A 58 43.34 4.14 -19.73
CA GLY A 58 44.15 5.24 -19.19
C GLY A 58 43.75 5.64 -17.76
N PHE A 59 42.54 6.17 -17.55
CA PHE A 59 41.99 6.50 -16.22
C PHE A 59 40.93 5.49 -15.79
N SER A 60 40.71 5.31 -14.48
CA SER A 60 39.47 4.65 -14.00
C SER A 60 38.29 5.61 -14.11
N GLU A 61 37.07 5.06 -14.23
CA GLU A 61 35.81 5.83 -14.22
C GLU A 61 35.76 6.80 -13.02
N LEU A 62 36.11 6.31 -11.83
CA LEU A 62 36.15 7.13 -10.61
C LEU A 62 37.25 8.21 -10.62
N GLN A 63 38.42 7.93 -11.21
CA GLN A 63 39.46 8.95 -11.35
C GLN A 63 39.04 10.05 -12.32
N ARG A 64 38.38 9.66 -13.41
CA ARG A 64 37.87 10.58 -14.44
C ARG A 64 36.81 11.52 -13.87
N MET A 65 35.82 10.97 -13.15
CA MET A 65 34.81 11.78 -12.45
C MET A 65 35.46 12.72 -11.42
N GLY A 66 36.48 12.26 -10.68
CA GLY A 66 37.20 13.09 -9.71
C GLY A 66 37.95 14.27 -10.34
N ILE A 67 38.61 14.08 -11.49
CA ILE A 67 39.27 15.15 -12.24
C ILE A 67 38.23 16.18 -12.68
N GLY A 68 37.08 15.75 -13.20
CA GLY A 68 36.02 16.66 -13.64
C GLY A 68 35.44 17.50 -12.49
N LEU A 69 35.23 16.90 -11.31
CA LEU A 69 34.82 17.63 -10.11
C LEU A 69 35.83 18.70 -9.71
N PHE A 70 37.13 18.39 -9.77
CA PHE A 70 38.19 19.36 -9.49
C PHE A 70 38.21 20.52 -10.50
N VAL A 71 38.08 20.23 -11.80
CA VAL A 71 38.04 21.26 -12.84
C VAL A 71 36.78 22.15 -12.71
N SER A 72 35.64 21.59 -12.29
CA SER A 72 34.41 22.36 -12.03
C SER A 72 34.57 23.38 -10.89
N MET A 73 35.35 23.04 -9.86
CA MET A 73 35.71 23.96 -8.77
C MET A 73 36.57 25.12 -9.31
N LEU A 74 37.55 24.83 -10.18
CA LEU A 74 38.37 25.86 -10.82
C LEU A 74 37.53 26.79 -11.70
N ALA A 75 36.51 26.27 -12.39
CA ALA A 75 35.59 27.08 -13.18
C ALA A 75 34.81 28.08 -12.31
N MET A 76 34.30 27.67 -11.14
CA MET A 76 33.62 28.56 -10.21
C MET A 76 34.58 29.61 -9.61
N ALA A 77 35.82 29.21 -9.29
CA ALA A 77 36.83 30.14 -8.81
C ALA A 77 37.21 31.19 -9.88
N ALA A 78 37.34 30.78 -11.15
CA ALA A 78 37.58 31.69 -12.26
C ALA A 78 36.45 32.71 -12.40
N ALA A 79 35.19 32.28 -12.29
CA ALA A 79 34.04 33.17 -12.34
C ALA A 79 33.99 34.17 -11.19
N ALA A 80 34.36 33.74 -9.98
CA ALA A 80 34.50 34.63 -8.83
C ALA A 80 35.59 35.70 -9.06
N ILE A 81 36.73 35.32 -9.64
CA ILE A 81 37.84 36.26 -9.92
C ILE A 81 37.43 37.30 -10.96
N VAL A 82 36.77 36.88 -12.04
CA VAL A 82 36.24 37.79 -13.07
C VAL A 82 35.25 38.77 -12.46
N GLU A 83 34.39 38.30 -11.55
CA GLU A 83 33.41 39.14 -10.88
C GLU A 83 34.06 40.16 -9.92
N ILE A 84 35.07 39.75 -9.15
CA ILE A 84 35.83 40.67 -8.30
C ILE A 84 36.46 41.79 -9.13
N ARG A 85 37.04 41.45 -10.29
CA ARG A 85 37.62 42.45 -11.20
C ARG A 85 36.56 43.39 -11.78
N ARG A 86 35.38 42.86 -12.13
CA ARG A 86 34.26 43.67 -12.61
C ARG A 86 33.77 44.66 -11.54
N LEU A 87 33.60 44.21 -10.30
CA LEU A 87 33.18 45.05 -9.19
C LEU A 87 34.20 46.15 -8.85
N GLN A 88 35.51 45.84 -8.88
CA GLN A 88 36.58 46.83 -8.71
C GLN A 88 36.50 47.96 -9.74
N ILE A 89 36.27 47.61 -11.01
CA ILE A 89 36.14 48.59 -12.09
C ILE A 89 34.82 49.37 -11.97
N ALA A 90 33.74 48.74 -11.52
CA ALA A 90 32.49 49.46 -11.22
C ALA A 90 32.68 50.53 -10.14
N GLU A 91 33.49 50.24 -9.12
CA GLU A 91 33.84 51.18 -8.05
C GLU A 91 34.75 52.31 -8.55
N GLU A 92 35.80 51.99 -9.33
CA GLU A 92 36.72 52.99 -9.90
C GLU A 92 36.01 54.03 -10.80
N TYR A 93 34.99 53.60 -11.54
CA TYR A 93 34.20 54.46 -12.43
C TYR A 93 32.92 55.01 -11.78
N ASN A 94 32.69 54.79 -10.47
CA ASN A 94 31.50 55.20 -9.72
C ASN A 94 30.15 54.71 -10.32
N LEU A 95 30.14 53.52 -10.93
CA LEU A 95 28.96 52.92 -11.57
C LEU A 95 28.14 52.01 -10.64
N ILE A 96 28.48 51.96 -9.34
CA ILE A 96 27.89 51.03 -8.36
C ILE A 96 26.36 51.18 -8.30
N HIS A 97 25.86 52.41 -8.21
CA HIS A 97 24.42 52.71 -8.08
C HIS A 97 23.67 52.81 -9.41
N GLU A 98 24.38 52.68 -10.53
CA GLU A 98 23.79 52.75 -11.86
C GLU A 98 23.61 51.35 -12.43
N LYS A 99 22.41 51.05 -12.97
CA LYS A 99 22.13 49.78 -13.65
C LYS A 99 22.67 49.81 -15.09
N VAL A 100 23.98 50.00 -15.23
CA VAL A 100 24.70 50.12 -16.50
C VAL A 100 25.82 49.08 -16.56
N ALA A 101 26.12 48.61 -17.78
CA ALA A 101 27.22 47.68 -18.01
C ALA A 101 28.57 48.32 -17.64
N VAL A 102 29.39 47.58 -16.91
CA VAL A 102 30.77 47.98 -16.57
C VAL A 102 31.64 47.81 -17.82
N PRO A 103 32.61 48.70 -18.10
CA PRO A 103 33.48 48.63 -19.28
C PRO A 103 34.53 47.49 -19.19
N VAL A 104 34.08 46.28 -18.88
CA VAL A 104 34.85 45.04 -18.91
C VAL A 104 34.29 44.19 -20.03
N SER A 105 35.15 43.80 -20.97
CA SER A 105 34.73 42.98 -22.10
C SER A 105 34.15 41.63 -21.64
N ILE A 106 33.00 41.26 -22.20
CA ILE A 106 32.33 39.98 -21.90
C ILE A 106 33.23 38.75 -22.18
N PHE A 107 34.27 38.87 -23.02
CA PHE A 107 35.22 37.79 -23.33
C PHE A 107 36.10 37.37 -22.15
N TRP A 108 36.17 38.16 -21.08
CA TRP A 108 36.83 37.73 -19.83
C TRP A 108 36.14 36.51 -19.19
N GLN A 109 34.91 36.17 -19.59
CA GLN A 109 34.22 34.96 -19.19
C GLN A 109 34.60 33.71 -20.02
N VAL A 110 35.39 33.83 -21.09
CA VAL A 110 35.76 32.64 -21.91
C VAL A 110 36.49 31.56 -21.08
N PRO A 111 37.45 31.88 -20.18
CA PRO A 111 38.15 30.86 -19.39
C PRO A 111 37.22 30.00 -18.51
N GLN A 112 36.20 30.59 -17.87
CA GLN A 112 35.24 29.83 -17.04
C GLN A 112 34.39 28.89 -17.90
N TYR A 113 33.94 29.30 -19.09
CA TYR A 113 33.22 28.43 -20.01
C TYR A 113 34.09 27.29 -20.54
N VAL A 114 35.36 27.55 -20.84
CA VAL A 114 36.30 26.50 -21.27
C VAL A 114 36.57 25.47 -20.17
N LEU A 115 36.65 25.91 -18.91
CA LEU A 115 36.80 25.02 -17.77
C LEU A 115 35.52 24.20 -17.49
N VAL A 116 34.34 24.77 -17.69
CA VAL A 116 33.07 24.03 -17.60
C VAL A 116 33.00 22.92 -18.65
N GLY A 117 33.28 23.23 -19.92
CA GLY A 117 33.28 22.23 -21.00
C GLY A 117 34.31 21.12 -20.79
N ALA A 118 35.49 21.46 -20.24
CA ALA A 118 36.46 20.46 -19.81
C ALA A 118 35.90 19.57 -18.69
N ALA A 119 35.34 20.16 -17.64
CA ALA A 119 34.77 19.44 -16.50
C ALA A 119 33.63 18.50 -16.91
N GLU A 120 32.80 18.92 -17.86
CA GLU A 120 31.70 18.12 -18.40
C GLU A 120 32.20 16.84 -19.07
N ILE A 121 33.24 16.91 -19.90
CA ILE A 121 33.81 15.72 -20.57
C ILE A 121 34.37 14.70 -19.57
N PHE A 122 35.00 15.16 -18.49
CA PHE A 122 35.53 14.27 -17.47
C PHE A 122 34.43 13.69 -16.57
N THR A 123 33.45 14.49 -16.16
CA THR A 123 32.36 14.05 -15.28
C THR A 123 31.29 13.26 -16.00
N PHE A 124 30.71 13.81 -17.08
CA PHE A 124 29.55 13.24 -17.77
C PHE A 124 29.88 11.92 -18.45
N ILE A 125 30.99 11.86 -19.21
CA ILE A 125 31.39 10.62 -19.89
C ILE A 125 31.81 9.57 -18.86
N GLY A 126 32.56 9.96 -17.82
CA GLY A 126 32.94 9.04 -16.73
C GLY A 126 31.73 8.49 -15.97
N GLN A 127 30.71 9.31 -15.75
CA GLN A 127 29.46 8.90 -15.14
C GLN A 127 28.66 7.96 -16.05
N LEU A 128 28.50 8.30 -17.34
CA LEU A 128 27.81 7.46 -18.31
C LEU A 128 28.47 6.09 -18.45
N GLU A 129 29.80 6.03 -18.59
CA GLU A 129 30.57 4.79 -18.65
C GLU A 129 30.43 3.98 -17.35
N PHE A 130 30.53 4.63 -16.18
CA PHE A 130 30.33 3.96 -14.89
C PHE A 130 28.93 3.34 -14.79
N PHE A 131 27.89 4.12 -15.09
CA PHE A 131 26.52 3.62 -15.04
C PHE A 131 26.27 2.54 -16.09
N TYR A 132 26.90 2.61 -17.26
CA TYR A 132 26.73 1.62 -18.31
C TYR A 132 27.46 0.30 -17.97
N ASP A 133 28.70 0.36 -17.49
CA ASP A 133 29.53 -0.82 -17.22
C ASP A 133 29.22 -1.51 -15.90
N GLN A 134 28.71 -0.78 -14.90
CA GLN A 134 28.20 -1.37 -13.67
C GLN A 134 26.78 -1.95 -13.83
N SER A 135 26.17 -1.78 -15.01
CA SER A 135 24.78 -2.20 -15.26
C SER A 135 24.68 -3.55 -15.96
N PRO A 136 23.75 -4.43 -15.51
CA PRO A 136 23.42 -5.65 -16.24
C PRO A 136 22.90 -5.34 -17.65
N ASP A 137 23.17 -6.24 -18.60
CA ASP A 137 22.88 -6.07 -20.03
C ASP A 137 21.41 -5.71 -20.34
N ALA A 138 20.46 -6.26 -19.57
CA ALA A 138 19.03 -6.02 -19.74
C ALA A 138 18.56 -4.62 -19.27
N MET A 139 19.38 -3.87 -18.53
CA MET A 139 18.97 -2.62 -17.86
C MET A 139 19.90 -1.44 -18.17
N ARG A 140 20.85 -1.59 -19.10
CA ARG A 140 21.81 -0.53 -19.43
C ARG A 140 21.14 0.79 -19.83
N SER A 141 20.02 0.75 -20.54
CA SER A 141 19.25 1.94 -20.91
C SER A 141 18.63 2.66 -19.70
N LEU A 142 18.04 1.90 -18.77
CA LEU A 142 17.43 2.44 -17.55
C LEU A 142 18.48 3.04 -16.62
N CYS A 143 19.60 2.35 -16.40
CA CYS A 143 20.67 2.87 -15.56
C CYS A 143 21.41 4.04 -16.21
N SER A 144 21.52 4.08 -17.53
CA SER A 144 22.00 5.28 -18.23
C SER A 144 21.03 6.45 -18.05
N ALA A 145 19.71 6.21 -18.04
CA ALA A 145 18.73 7.24 -17.75
C ALA A 145 18.82 7.78 -16.30
N LEU A 146 19.21 6.94 -15.32
CA LEU A 146 19.48 7.40 -13.95
C LEU A 146 20.60 8.46 -13.91
N SER A 147 21.60 8.38 -14.79
CA SER A 147 22.65 9.41 -14.86
C SER A 147 22.09 10.80 -15.22
N LEU A 148 21.11 10.86 -16.13
CA LEU A 148 20.41 12.08 -16.52
C LEU A 148 19.52 12.62 -15.39
N VAL A 149 18.91 11.72 -14.61
CA VAL A 149 18.15 12.11 -13.41
C VAL A 149 19.07 12.77 -12.37
N THR A 150 20.28 12.27 -12.17
CA THR A 150 21.26 12.89 -11.27
C THR A 150 21.60 14.33 -11.71
N THR A 151 21.74 14.56 -13.02
CA THR A 151 21.93 15.91 -13.57
C THR A 151 20.72 16.82 -13.32
N ALA A 152 19.50 16.30 -13.49
CA ALA A 152 18.28 17.04 -13.20
C ALA A 152 18.17 17.42 -11.71
N LEU A 153 18.46 16.49 -10.80
CA LEU A 153 18.52 16.75 -9.35
C LEU A 153 19.57 17.81 -9.01
N GLY A 154 20.74 17.79 -9.67
CA GLY A 154 21.75 18.83 -9.53
C GLY A 154 21.26 20.23 -9.93
N ASN A 155 20.48 20.34 -11.01
CA ASN A 155 19.88 21.61 -11.44
C ASN A 155 18.84 22.15 -10.43
N TYR A 156 18.01 21.27 -9.87
CA TYR A 156 17.08 21.64 -8.80
C TYR A 156 17.84 22.09 -7.54
N LEU A 157 18.90 21.38 -7.15
CA LEU A 157 19.74 21.76 -6.01
C LEU A 157 20.41 23.13 -6.23
N SER A 158 20.90 23.41 -7.44
CA SER A 158 21.46 24.72 -7.79
C SER A 158 20.43 25.84 -7.63
N SER A 159 19.19 25.60 -8.06
CA SER A 159 18.09 26.57 -7.93
C SER A 159 17.66 26.76 -6.46
N PHE A 160 17.69 25.69 -5.67
CA PHE A 160 17.44 25.75 -4.23
C PHE A 160 18.50 26.57 -3.50
N ILE A 161 19.79 26.32 -3.77
CA ILE A 161 20.90 27.08 -3.17
C ILE A 161 20.74 28.57 -3.49
N LEU A 162 20.44 28.91 -4.75
CA LEU A 162 20.18 30.29 -5.17
C LEU A 162 19.05 30.93 -4.35
N THR A 163 17.93 30.21 -4.18
CA THR A 163 16.77 30.70 -3.42
C THR A 163 17.12 30.94 -1.94
N VAL A 164 17.82 30.00 -1.32
CA VAL A 164 18.25 30.10 0.09
C VAL A 164 19.22 31.26 0.29
N VAL A 165 20.22 31.40 -0.58
CA VAL A 165 21.18 32.51 -0.52
C VAL A 165 20.46 33.85 -0.67
N THR A 166 19.55 33.96 -1.65
CA THR A 166 18.77 35.19 -1.86
C THR A 166 17.95 35.52 -0.62
N TYR A 167 17.26 34.55 -0.02
CA TYR A 167 16.48 34.74 1.20
C TYR A 167 17.31 35.19 2.41
N ILE A 168 18.45 34.52 2.65
CA ILE A 168 19.31 34.84 3.80
C ILE A 168 19.95 36.23 3.63
N THR A 169 20.37 36.56 2.41
CA THR A 169 21.14 37.78 2.14
C THR A 169 20.25 39.03 2.05
N THR A 170 18.97 38.88 1.71
CA THR A 170 17.98 39.98 1.72
C THR A 170 17.33 40.22 3.09
N LYS A 171 17.63 39.38 4.09
CA LYS A 171 17.07 39.49 5.43
C LYS A 171 17.46 40.83 6.08
N GLY A 172 16.46 41.57 6.56
CA GLY A 172 16.64 42.88 7.20
C GLY A 172 16.66 44.07 6.22
N GLY A 173 16.11 43.92 5.01
CA GLY A 173 15.96 45.01 4.05
C GLY A 173 17.23 45.36 3.26
N LYS A 174 18.23 44.47 3.29
CA LYS A 174 19.45 44.61 2.48
C LYS A 174 19.19 44.16 1.03
N PRO A 175 19.91 44.72 0.04
CA PRO A 175 19.76 44.33 -1.37
C PRO A 175 20.08 42.85 -1.64
N GLY A 176 20.86 42.20 -0.77
CA GLY A 176 21.26 40.79 -0.92
C GLY A 176 22.48 40.60 -1.82
N TRP A 177 22.91 39.35 -2.01
CA TRP A 177 24.08 39.07 -2.86
C TRP A 177 23.77 39.18 -4.36
N ILE A 178 22.50 38.98 -4.74
CA ILE A 178 22.04 39.01 -6.14
C ILE A 178 20.79 39.92 -6.23
N PRO A 179 20.97 41.25 -6.10
CA PRO A 179 19.91 42.24 -6.30
C PRO A 179 19.64 42.51 -7.79
N ASP A 180 18.55 43.24 -8.08
CA ASP A 180 18.18 43.68 -9.45
C ASP A 180 19.25 44.54 -10.13
N ASN A 181 20.10 45.23 -9.35
CA ASN A 181 21.29 45.92 -9.83
C ASN A 181 22.54 45.15 -9.37
N LEU A 182 23.06 44.27 -10.24
CA LEU A 182 24.23 43.45 -9.92
C LEU A 182 25.52 44.26 -9.62
N ASN A 183 25.56 45.56 -9.91
CA ASN A 183 26.67 46.44 -9.50
C ASN A 183 26.68 46.71 -7.98
N GLU A 184 25.52 46.63 -7.31
CA GLU A 184 25.40 46.70 -5.85
C GLU A 184 25.45 45.32 -5.18
N GLY A 185 25.46 44.26 -5.99
CA GLY A 185 25.48 42.87 -5.54
C GLY A 185 26.88 42.32 -5.29
N HIS A 186 26.91 41.13 -4.71
CA HIS A 186 28.12 40.35 -4.45
C HIS A 186 27.98 38.95 -5.07
N LEU A 187 27.89 38.93 -6.40
CA LEU A 187 27.83 37.68 -7.17
C LEU A 187 29.12 36.86 -7.03
N ASP A 188 30.24 37.51 -6.71
CA ASP A 188 31.52 36.90 -6.37
C ASP A 188 31.42 36.00 -5.13
N TYR A 189 30.69 36.41 -4.09
CA TYR A 189 30.46 35.58 -2.90
C TYR A 189 29.63 34.35 -3.22
N TYR A 190 28.66 34.47 -4.14
CA TYR A 190 27.90 33.31 -4.61
C TYR A 190 28.78 32.32 -5.38
N PHE A 191 29.66 32.80 -6.25
CA PHE A 191 30.62 31.91 -6.95
C PHE A 191 31.63 31.27 -6.00
N TRP A 192 32.13 31.99 -4.99
CA TRP A 192 33.01 31.42 -3.96
C TRP A 192 32.29 30.38 -3.08
N LEU A 193 31.02 30.62 -2.74
CA LEU A 193 30.19 29.64 -2.04
C LEU A 193 30.05 28.35 -2.87
N LEU A 194 29.77 28.47 -4.17
CA LEU A 194 29.71 27.32 -5.07
C LEU A 194 31.05 26.61 -5.20
N ALA A 195 32.17 27.34 -5.27
CA ALA A 195 33.51 26.75 -5.27
C ALA A 195 33.78 25.97 -3.97
N GLY A 196 33.41 26.51 -2.81
CA GLY A 196 33.54 25.85 -1.51
C GLY A 196 32.67 24.60 -1.37
N LEU A 197 31.43 24.66 -1.84
CA LEU A 197 30.53 23.49 -1.88
C LEU A 197 31.04 22.40 -2.83
N SER A 198 31.58 22.78 -3.99
CA SER A 198 32.22 21.86 -4.93
C SER A 198 33.47 21.21 -4.35
N PHE A 199 34.26 21.95 -3.57
CA PHE A 199 35.41 21.41 -2.85
C PHE A 199 34.98 20.39 -1.77
N LEU A 200 33.96 20.70 -0.98
CA LEU A 200 33.40 19.77 -0.01
C LEU A 200 32.86 18.50 -0.68
N ASN A 201 32.15 18.66 -1.81
CA ASN A 201 31.67 17.55 -2.62
C ASN A 201 32.82 16.65 -3.11
N MET A 202 33.92 17.26 -3.56
CA MET A 202 35.12 16.52 -3.97
C MET A 202 35.76 15.74 -2.80
N LEU A 203 35.81 16.30 -1.59
CA LEU A 203 36.33 15.60 -0.40
C LEU A 203 35.46 14.40 -0.03
N VAL A 204 34.13 14.57 -0.02
CA VAL A 204 33.18 13.48 0.22
C VAL A 204 33.32 12.40 -0.84
N TYR A 205 33.42 12.80 -2.12
CA TYR A 205 33.64 11.90 -3.24
C TYR A 205 34.94 11.09 -3.08
N ALA A 206 36.05 11.75 -2.78
CA ALA A 206 37.34 11.11 -2.58
C ALA A 206 37.30 10.10 -1.42
N TYR A 207 36.67 10.47 -0.30
CA TYR A 207 36.48 9.57 0.84
C TYR A 207 35.67 8.31 0.48
N CYS A 208 34.60 8.47 -0.31
CA CYS A 208 33.77 7.36 -0.78
C CYS A 208 34.50 6.48 -1.80
N ALA A 209 35.26 7.07 -2.71
CA ALA A 209 36.04 6.38 -3.73
C ALA A 209 37.16 5.51 -3.11
N VAL A 210 37.84 5.99 -2.06
CA VAL A 210 38.95 5.26 -1.40
C VAL A 210 38.46 4.06 -0.58
N ARG A 211 37.26 4.10 0.00
CA ARG A 211 36.74 3.00 0.84
C ARG A 211 36.06 1.85 0.08
N GLY A 212 36.08 1.85 -1.26
CA GLY A 212 35.52 0.76 -2.08
C GLY A 212 34.01 0.54 -1.87
N LYS A 213 33.28 1.55 -1.38
CA LYS A 213 31.84 1.48 -1.12
C LYS A 213 31.06 1.95 -2.36
N THR A 214 31.18 1.19 -3.45
CA THR A 214 30.45 1.41 -4.72
C THR A 214 28.93 1.57 -4.59
N PRO A 215 28.22 0.89 -3.66
CA PRO A 215 26.78 1.15 -3.47
C PRO A 215 26.48 2.43 -2.65
N LEU A 216 27.46 3.04 -1.98
CA LEU A 216 27.30 4.29 -1.24
C LEU A 216 27.47 5.52 -2.13
N LEU A 217 28.15 5.38 -3.29
CA LEU A 217 28.31 6.44 -4.30
C LEU A 217 26.98 6.81 -5.00
N LEU A 218 26.06 5.84 -5.13
CA LEU A 218 24.67 6.08 -5.55
C LEU A 218 23.88 6.86 -4.47
N LEU A 219 24.27 6.72 -3.20
CA LEU A 219 23.64 7.33 -2.04
C LEU A 219 24.21 8.71 -1.67
N THR A 220 25.44 9.06 -2.05
CA THR A 220 25.98 10.40 -1.76
C THR A 220 25.47 11.47 -2.70
N ALA A 221 25.15 11.12 -3.95
CA ALA A 221 24.47 12.02 -4.89
C ALA A 221 23.02 12.34 -4.46
N ALA A 222 22.36 11.42 -3.76
CA ALA A 222 20.99 11.59 -3.22
C ALA A 222 20.94 12.01 -1.74
N GLY A 223 22.00 11.73 -0.97
CA GLY A 223 22.03 11.81 0.49
C GLY A 223 22.47 13.16 1.05
N LEU A 224 23.24 13.96 0.30
CA LEU A 224 23.60 15.32 0.75
C LEU A 224 22.38 16.26 0.76
N THR A 225 21.37 15.97 -0.06
CA THR A 225 20.04 16.62 -0.04
C THR A 225 19.17 16.20 1.15
N ALA A 226 19.42 15.04 1.77
CA ALA A 226 18.65 14.56 2.91
C ALA A 226 19.17 15.11 4.25
N LEU A 227 20.50 15.26 4.39
CA LEU A 227 21.11 15.72 5.64
C LEU A 227 20.88 17.21 5.95
N THR A 228 20.61 18.04 4.95
CA THR A 228 20.31 19.47 5.16
C THR A 228 18.85 19.74 5.55
N LEU A 229 17.94 18.77 5.39
CA LEU A 229 16.53 18.88 5.78
C LEU A 229 16.21 18.27 7.16
N GLN A 230 17.21 17.71 7.85
CA GLN A 230 16.98 16.90 9.06
C GLN A 230 17.32 17.60 10.38
N GLN A 231 17.63 18.91 10.39
CA GLN A 231 18.07 19.63 11.59
C GLN A 231 17.29 20.92 11.96
N SER A 232 16.01 21.03 11.59
CA SER A 232 15.15 22.09 12.14
C SER A 232 13.80 21.54 12.62
N ASN A 233 13.60 21.51 13.94
CA ASN A 233 12.32 21.21 14.62
C ASN A 233 11.32 22.39 14.61
N ALA A 234 11.58 23.43 13.82
CA ALA A 234 10.65 24.52 13.58
C ALA A 234 10.23 24.45 12.10
N ASP A 235 8.93 24.50 11.83
CA ASP A 235 8.35 24.47 10.48
C ASP A 235 8.74 25.77 9.74
N PRO A 236 9.77 25.81 8.87
CA PRO A 236 10.38 27.06 8.42
C PRO A 236 9.57 27.84 7.38
N PHE A 237 8.39 27.33 6.97
CA PHE A 237 7.79 27.64 5.67
C PHE A 237 6.30 28.03 5.73
N SER A 238 5.86 28.70 6.79
CA SER A 238 4.49 29.23 6.90
C SER A 238 4.14 30.32 5.85
N LEU A 239 5.11 30.80 5.06
CA LEU A 239 4.92 31.87 4.06
C LEU A 239 5.08 31.44 2.57
N CYS A 240 5.31 30.16 2.25
CA CYS A 240 5.47 29.70 0.85
C CYS A 240 4.12 29.42 0.15
N PRO A 241 4.01 29.64 -1.18
CA PRO A 241 2.83 29.25 -1.97
C PRO A 241 2.51 27.77 -1.82
N GLU A 242 1.22 27.43 -1.65
CA GLU A 242 0.75 26.08 -1.30
C GLU A 242 1.26 24.97 -2.23
N VAL A 243 1.39 25.25 -3.53
CA VAL A 243 1.85 24.29 -4.54
C VAL A 243 3.30 23.85 -4.29
N LEU A 244 4.16 24.79 -3.89
CA LEU A 244 5.57 24.51 -3.59
C LEU A 244 5.71 23.76 -2.26
N ARG A 245 4.97 24.16 -1.22
CA ARG A 245 4.95 23.46 0.08
C ARG A 245 4.55 21.98 -0.08
N ARG A 246 3.54 21.69 -0.93
CA ARG A 246 3.10 20.32 -1.24
C ARG A 246 4.19 19.51 -1.97
N GLY A 247 4.88 20.11 -2.95
CA GLY A 247 6.01 19.47 -3.65
C GLY A 247 7.18 19.12 -2.72
N PHE A 248 7.57 20.04 -1.83
CA PHE A 248 8.66 19.81 -0.86
C PHE A 248 8.32 18.75 0.18
N HIS A 249 7.08 18.73 0.69
CA HIS A 249 6.64 17.65 1.58
C HIS A 249 6.66 16.29 0.90
N GLY A 250 6.29 16.21 -0.39
CA GLY A 250 6.40 14.99 -1.19
C GLY A 250 7.83 14.47 -1.28
N VAL A 251 8.79 15.36 -1.63
CA VAL A 251 10.22 15.00 -1.71
C VAL A 251 10.76 14.52 -0.36
N ALA A 252 10.48 15.24 0.74
CA ALA A 252 10.95 14.85 2.07
C ALA A 252 10.42 13.46 2.50
N ARG A 253 9.16 13.16 2.21
CA ARG A 253 8.54 11.85 2.48
C ARG A 253 9.20 10.73 1.69
N SER A 254 9.40 10.94 0.38
CA SER A 254 10.06 9.98 -0.50
C SER A 254 11.51 9.74 -0.10
N SER A 255 12.24 10.78 0.31
CA SER A 255 13.61 10.66 0.80
C SER A 255 13.72 9.82 2.08
N ARG A 256 12.82 10.02 3.05
CA ARG A 256 12.76 9.18 4.27
C ARG A 256 12.47 7.72 3.93
N ALA A 257 11.54 7.47 3.02
CA ALA A 257 11.22 6.11 2.59
C ALA A 257 12.42 5.43 1.90
N LEU A 258 13.10 6.12 0.99
CA LEU A 258 14.30 5.61 0.33
C LEU A 258 15.42 5.30 1.33
N TYR A 259 15.67 6.21 2.29
CA TYR A 259 16.67 6.03 3.34
C TYR A 259 16.36 4.81 4.22
N THR A 260 15.13 4.69 4.72
CA THR A 260 14.70 3.57 5.57
C THR A 260 14.81 2.23 4.84
N ILE A 261 14.35 2.16 3.58
CA ILE A 261 14.44 0.94 2.79
C ILE A 261 15.91 0.57 2.50
N ALA A 262 16.76 1.54 2.15
CA ALA A 262 18.18 1.29 1.92
C ALA A 262 18.91 0.78 3.18
N LEU A 263 18.59 1.32 4.35
CA LEU A 263 19.10 0.81 5.63
C LEU A 263 18.66 -0.62 5.90
N ASN A 264 17.37 -0.93 5.69
CA ASN A 264 16.85 -2.28 5.89
C ASN A 264 17.52 -3.28 4.94
N VAL A 265 17.57 -2.97 3.64
CA VAL A 265 18.25 -3.78 2.63
C VAL A 265 19.71 -4.05 3.02
N SER A 266 20.42 -3.03 3.51
CA SER A 266 21.80 -3.16 3.96
C SER A 266 21.90 -4.06 5.20
N ASP A 267 21.04 -3.87 6.20
CA ASP A 267 21.01 -4.69 7.44
C ASP A 267 20.79 -6.17 7.10
N TYR A 268 19.81 -6.49 6.24
CA TYR A 268 19.59 -7.86 5.74
C TYR A 268 20.84 -8.44 5.07
N LYS A 269 21.46 -7.70 4.15
CA LYS A 269 22.61 -8.19 3.38
C LYS A 269 23.87 -8.39 4.23
N TYR A 270 24.10 -7.54 5.22
CA TYR A 270 25.27 -7.63 6.08
C TYR A 270 25.09 -8.60 7.25
N ALA A 271 23.93 -8.58 7.91
CA ALA A 271 23.69 -9.41 9.10
C ALA A 271 23.58 -10.89 8.77
N LEU A 272 23.10 -11.24 7.56
CA LEU A 272 22.94 -12.62 7.12
C LEU A 272 24.14 -13.16 6.30
N ARG A 273 25.19 -12.35 6.13
CA ARG A 273 26.32 -12.70 5.27
C ARG A 273 27.13 -13.85 5.85
N GLY A 274 27.33 -14.90 5.05
CA GLY A 274 28.19 -16.03 5.41
C GLY A 274 27.56 -17.03 6.39
N LEU A 275 26.27 -16.89 6.70
CA LEU A 275 25.53 -17.82 7.52
C LEU A 275 24.81 -18.87 6.64
N PRO A 276 24.85 -20.17 6.99
CA PRO A 276 24.12 -21.21 6.26
C PRO A 276 22.60 -21.05 6.41
N LEU A 277 21.85 -21.13 5.30
CA LEU A 277 20.38 -20.92 5.27
C LEU A 277 19.57 -21.80 6.24
N GLU A 278 20.06 -22.99 6.58
CA GLU A 278 19.36 -23.93 7.45
C GLU A 278 19.85 -23.93 8.92
N SER A 279 20.83 -23.09 9.28
CA SER A 279 21.33 -23.07 10.66
C SER A 279 20.35 -22.37 11.60
N ASP A 280 20.29 -22.83 12.84
CA ASP A 280 19.49 -22.16 13.88
C ASP A 280 20.00 -20.73 14.14
N GLU A 281 21.31 -20.50 13.97
CA GLU A 281 21.93 -19.18 14.06
C GLU A 281 21.43 -18.23 12.96
N TYR A 282 21.27 -18.71 11.72
CA TYR A 282 20.69 -17.94 10.62
C TYR A 282 19.24 -17.55 10.94
N ARG A 283 18.42 -18.49 11.42
CA ARG A 283 17.01 -18.23 11.78
C ARG A 283 16.88 -17.22 12.91
N GLN A 284 17.73 -17.32 13.93
CA GLN A 284 17.75 -16.35 15.03
C GLN A 284 18.15 -14.97 14.53
N LYS A 285 19.23 -14.87 13.73
CA LYS A 285 19.69 -13.59 13.18
C LYS A 285 18.67 -12.96 12.24
N LEU A 286 17.99 -13.78 11.44
CA LEU A 286 16.91 -13.35 10.57
C LEU A 286 15.77 -12.72 11.38
N SER A 287 15.29 -13.38 12.44
CA SER A 287 14.25 -12.82 13.33
C SER A 287 14.68 -11.49 13.97
N GLU A 288 15.93 -11.34 14.39
CA GLU A 288 16.45 -10.06 14.90
C GLU A 288 16.44 -8.94 13.84
N VAL A 289 16.87 -9.25 12.61
CA VAL A 289 16.86 -8.31 11.49
C VAL A 289 15.44 -7.91 11.14
N HIS A 290 14.49 -8.86 11.15
CA HIS A 290 13.08 -8.61 10.93
C HIS A 290 12.54 -7.61 11.96
N LEU A 291 12.84 -7.82 13.25
CA LEU A 291 12.40 -6.94 14.32
C LEU A 291 12.98 -5.52 14.19
N ARG A 292 14.28 -5.39 13.90
CA ARG A 292 14.90 -4.07 13.68
C ARG A 292 14.29 -3.36 12.48
N SER A 293 14.10 -4.08 11.38
CA SER A 293 13.53 -3.53 10.15
C SER A 293 12.07 -3.12 10.34
N ALA A 294 11.28 -3.92 11.05
CA ALA A 294 9.90 -3.60 11.42
C ALA A 294 9.80 -2.31 12.23
N LYS A 295 10.71 -2.09 13.19
CA LYS A 295 10.77 -0.85 13.98
C LYS A 295 11.09 0.38 13.11
N ARG A 296 12.08 0.27 12.19
CA ARG A 296 12.38 1.37 11.26
C ARG A 296 11.22 1.69 10.31
N ILE A 297 10.48 0.66 9.88
CA ILE A 297 9.25 0.87 9.09
C ILE A 297 8.17 1.53 9.93
N LEU A 298 7.98 1.15 11.19
CA LEU A 298 7.04 1.81 12.11
C LEU A 298 7.37 3.30 12.25
N GLU A 299 8.63 3.63 12.52
CA GLU A 299 9.11 5.02 12.60
C GLU A 299 8.85 5.80 11.29
N LEU A 300 9.07 5.16 10.13
CA LEU A 300 8.74 5.74 8.84
C LEU A 300 7.24 6.01 8.69
N CYS A 301 6.40 5.04 9.07
CA CYS A 301 4.94 5.18 9.05
C CYS A 301 4.48 6.33 9.94
N GLU A 302 5.02 6.42 11.15
CA GLU A 302 4.72 7.49 12.10
C GLU A 302 5.24 8.85 11.64
N ALA A 303 6.38 8.92 10.95
CA ALA A 303 6.95 10.18 10.46
C ALA A 303 6.25 10.71 9.21
N ASN A 304 5.80 9.82 8.31
CA ASN A 304 5.13 10.22 7.07
C ASN A 304 3.60 10.35 7.21
N LYS A 305 3.01 9.71 8.24
CA LYS A 305 1.56 9.72 8.54
C LYS A 305 0.69 9.28 7.35
N GLY A 306 -0.64 9.37 7.50
CA GLY A 306 -1.64 9.12 6.46
C GLY A 306 -1.42 7.80 5.72
N PHE A 307 -1.08 7.89 4.43
CA PHE A 307 -0.91 6.74 3.55
C PHE A 307 0.11 5.70 4.05
N TYR A 308 1.23 6.11 4.65
CA TYR A 308 2.21 5.16 5.18
C TYR A 308 1.70 4.42 6.43
N VAL A 309 0.90 5.09 7.27
CA VAL A 309 0.23 4.43 8.42
C VAL A 309 -0.71 3.34 7.91
N LYS A 310 -1.49 3.64 6.85
CA LYS A 310 -2.37 2.65 6.22
C LYS A 310 -1.59 1.48 5.62
N ALA A 311 -0.45 1.73 4.97
CA ALA A 311 0.43 0.66 4.48
C ALA A 311 0.93 -0.23 5.63
N GLY A 312 1.30 0.37 6.76
CA GLY A 312 1.68 -0.36 7.98
C GLY A 312 0.53 -1.20 8.55
N GLN A 313 -0.68 -0.64 8.64
CA GLN A 313 -1.90 -1.35 9.07
C GLN A 313 -2.22 -2.54 8.13
N PHE A 314 -2.06 -2.34 6.82
CA PHE A 314 -2.25 -3.39 5.82
C PHE A 314 -1.26 -4.54 6.05
N ILE A 315 0.04 -4.23 6.18
CA ILE A 315 1.08 -5.22 6.48
C ILE A 315 0.80 -5.95 7.81
N ALA A 316 0.36 -5.22 8.85
CA ALA A 316 -0.01 -5.81 10.13
C ALA A 316 -1.15 -6.84 10.04
N SER A 317 -2.00 -6.73 9.02
CA SER A 317 -3.13 -7.64 8.78
C SER A 317 -2.80 -8.89 7.95
N ILE A 318 -1.62 -8.93 7.30
CA ILE A 318 -1.23 -10.04 6.41
C ILE A 318 -0.55 -11.16 7.21
N ARG A 319 -1.08 -12.38 7.14
CA ARG A 319 -0.55 -13.55 7.88
C ARG A 319 0.75 -14.13 7.29
N GLN A 320 0.98 -13.92 6.00
CA GLN A 320 2.18 -14.38 5.29
C GLN A 320 3.42 -13.54 5.61
N VAL A 321 3.24 -12.40 6.26
CA VAL A 321 4.33 -11.51 6.69
C VAL A 321 4.90 -12.04 8.02
N PRO A 322 6.23 -11.96 8.25
CA PRO A 322 6.84 -12.42 9.48
C PRO A 322 6.23 -11.77 10.74
N LYS A 323 6.14 -12.56 11.82
CA LYS A 323 5.47 -12.15 13.08
C LYS A 323 6.01 -10.85 13.67
N GLU A 324 7.30 -10.56 13.47
CA GLU A 324 7.96 -9.37 13.99
C GLU A 324 7.40 -8.11 13.34
N TYR A 325 7.12 -8.13 12.03
CA TYR A 325 6.48 -7.02 11.34
C TYR A 325 5.02 -6.87 11.74
N THR A 326 4.27 -7.97 11.79
CA THR A 326 2.84 -7.91 12.09
C THR A 326 2.57 -7.45 13.52
N SER A 327 3.34 -7.96 14.49
CA SER A 327 3.25 -7.52 15.89
C SER A 327 3.69 -6.06 16.08
N THR A 328 4.80 -5.64 15.48
CA THR A 328 5.32 -4.27 15.64
C THR A 328 4.40 -3.24 15.01
N LEU A 329 3.88 -3.49 13.80
CA LEU A 329 3.01 -2.55 13.09
C LEU A 329 1.56 -2.58 13.60
N SER A 330 1.19 -3.54 14.45
CA SER A 330 -0.16 -3.59 15.05
C SER A 330 -0.49 -2.35 15.89
N SER A 331 0.52 -1.67 16.47
CA SER A 331 0.35 -0.40 17.19
C SER A 331 -0.21 0.72 16.31
N LEU A 332 -0.05 0.66 14.99
CA LEU A 332 -0.63 1.63 14.06
C LEU A 332 -2.16 1.49 13.93
N GLN A 333 -2.77 0.45 14.48
CA GLN A 333 -4.22 0.24 14.43
C GLN A 333 -4.98 1.01 15.51
N ASP A 334 -4.28 1.71 16.41
CA ASP A 334 -4.89 2.56 17.44
C ASP A 334 -5.60 3.79 16.84
N LYS A 335 -6.57 4.36 17.58
CA LYS A 335 -7.50 5.40 17.10
C LYS A 335 -6.77 6.56 16.39
N ALA A 336 -7.17 6.84 15.16
CA ALA A 336 -6.65 7.95 14.39
C ALA A 336 -7.00 9.30 15.06
N VAL A 337 -6.05 10.24 15.06
CA VAL A 337 -6.29 11.62 15.51
C VAL A 337 -7.15 12.31 14.44
N PRO A 338 -8.32 12.86 14.79
CA PRO A 338 -9.19 13.52 13.82
C PRO A 338 -8.57 14.81 13.28
N CYS A 339 -8.93 15.15 12.05
CA CYS A 339 -8.61 16.43 11.44
C CYS A 339 -9.54 17.54 11.97
N HIS A 340 -9.04 18.78 11.99
CA HIS A 340 -9.87 19.93 12.35
C HIS A 340 -11.05 20.09 11.40
N PHE A 341 -12.22 20.35 11.97
CA PHE A 341 -13.48 20.45 11.22
C PHE A 341 -13.43 21.47 10.08
N LYS A 342 -12.67 22.57 10.22
CA LYS A 342 -12.49 23.56 9.14
C LYS A 342 -12.06 22.91 7.81
N ALA A 343 -11.08 22.02 7.87
CA ALA A 343 -10.54 21.37 6.67
C ALA A 343 -11.54 20.34 6.08
N ILE A 344 -12.37 19.73 6.92
CA ILE A 344 -13.47 18.85 6.51
C ILE A 344 -14.60 19.64 5.87
N ARG A 345 -14.94 20.80 6.45
CA ARG A 345 -15.94 21.72 5.90
C ARG A 345 -15.54 22.16 4.49
N ASP A 346 -14.26 22.42 4.24
CA ASP A 346 -13.78 22.75 2.89
C ASP A 346 -14.01 21.60 1.90
N VAL A 347 -13.78 20.34 2.31
CA VAL A 347 -14.08 19.15 1.47
C VAL A 347 -15.58 19.03 1.21
N LEU A 348 -16.41 19.23 2.24
CA LEU A 348 -17.88 19.22 2.11
C LEU A 348 -18.37 20.29 1.13
N VAL A 349 -17.88 21.53 1.27
CA VAL A 349 -18.24 22.65 0.38
C VAL A 349 -17.85 22.35 -1.08
N ASN A 350 -16.64 21.86 -1.30
CA ASN A 350 -16.16 21.54 -2.65
C ASN A 350 -16.96 20.42 -3.33
N ASN A 351 -17.57 19.52 -2.56
CA ASN A 351 -18.30 18.35 -3.08
C ASN A 351 -19.82 18.55 -3.14
N LEU A 352 -20.40 19.29 -2.19
CA LEU A 352 -21.85 19.44 -2.02
C LEU A 352 -22.36 20.86 -2.36
N GLY A 353 -21.47 21.83 -2.55
CA GLY A 353 -21.81 23.23 -2.86
C GLY A 353 -21.44 24.22 -1.74
N GLU A 354 -21.46 25.52 -2.07
CA GLU A 354 -21.00 26.59 -1.16
C GLU A 354 -21.85 26.78 0.10
N ASP A 355 -23.16 26.57 0.02
CA ASP A 355 -24.07 26.74 1.15
C ASP A 355 -24.55 25.41 1.75
N LEU A 356 -23.74 24.84 2.65
CA LEU A 356 -24.11 23.64 3.42
C LEU A 356 -25.38 23.85 4.26
N SER A 357 -25.74 25.09 4.60
CA SER A 357 -26.98 25.40 5.35
C SER A 357 -28.24 25.25 4.50
N GLU A 358 -28.11 25.11 3.17
CA GLU A 358 -29.24 24.70 2.33
C GLU A 358 -29.61 23.22 2.50
N ILE A 359 -28.63 22.39 2.86
CA ILE A 359 -28.75 20.93 2.93
C ILE A 359 -28.94 20.46 4.37
N PHE A 360 -28.08 20.93 5.28
CA PHE A 360 -28.00 20.49 6.66
C PHE A 360 -28.62 21.53 7.60
N LEU A 361 -29.46 21.06 8.52
CA LEU A 361 -29.91 21.86 9.65
C LEU A 361 -28.77 22.06 10.66
N SER A 362 -27.98 21.00 10.91
CA SER A 362 -26.80 21.04 11.76
C SER A 362 -25.81 19.93 11.39
N VAL A 363 -24.52 20.18 11.58
CA VAL A 363 -23.44 19.19 11.47
C VAL A 363 -22.63 19.25 12.75
N ASP A 364 -22.44 18.11 13.40
CA ASP A 364 -21.63 18.02 14.62
C ASP A 364 -20.15 18.18 14.24
N GLU A 365 -19.49 19.21 14.77
CA GLU A 365 -18.07 19.48 14.46
C GLU A 365 -17.14 18.40 15.00
N GLU A 366 -17.52 17.75 16.10
CA GLU A 366 -16.80 16.61 16.65
C GLU A 366 -17.14 15.33 15.86
N PRO A 367 -16.14 14.62 15.30
CA PRO A 367 -16.39 13.39 14.58
C PRO A 367 -16.79 12.26 15.55
N ILE A 368 -17.79 11.47 15.17
CA ILE A 368 -18.20 10.25 15.88
C ILE A 368 -17.11 9.18 15.76
N ALA A 369 -16.45 9.13 14.60
CA ALA A 369 -15.38 8.19 14.32
C ALA A 369 -14.33 8.84 13.41
N ALA A 370 -13.06 8.55 13.68
CA ALA A 370 -11.94 8.89 12.82
C ALA A 370 -11.25 7.61 12.36
N ALA A 371 -11.04 7.50 11.06
CA ALA A 371 -10.33 6.41 10.42
C ALA A 371 -9.05 6.95 9.76
N SER A 372 -8.35 6.07 9.02
CA SER A 372 -7.04 6.38 8.42
C SER A 372 -7.11 7.31 7.22
N ILE A 373 -8.21 7.32 6.46
CA ILE A 373 -8.37 8.15 5.24
C ILE A 373 -9.54 9.13 5.30
N ALA A 374 -10.39 9.01 6.34
CA ALA A 374 -11.63 9.75 6.46
C ALA A 374 -12.06 9.86 7.93
N GLN A 375 -12.97 10.78 8.20
CA GLN A 375 -13.68 10.86 9.47
C GLN A 375 -15.19 10.97 9.25
N VAL A 376 -15.97 10.55 10.24
CA VAL A 376 -17.43 10.45 10.18
C VAL A 376 -18.03 11.45 11.15
N HIS A 377 -18.90 12.32 10.63
CA HIS A 377 -19.65 13.31 11.39
C HIS A 377 -21.13 12.93 11.46
N ARG A 378 -21.78 13.29 12.56
CA ARG A 378 -23.24 13.24 12.63
C ARG A 378 -23.78 14.54 12.05
N ALA A 379 -24.89 14.46 11.34
CA ALA A 379 -25.60 15.64 10.88
C ALA A 379 -27.10 15.40 10.85
N LEU A 380 -27.83 16.50 10.75
CA LEU A 380 -29.27 16.52 10.60
C LEU A 380 -29.61 17.24 9.30
N LEU A 381 -30.36 16.56 8.43
CA LEU A 381 -30.88 17.17 7.19
C LEU A 381 -32.03 18.14 7.50
N LYS A 382 -32.38 19.00 6.53
CA LYS A 382 -33.52 19.94 6.68
C LYS A 382 -34.87 19.27 6.89
N ASP A 383 -35.03 18.03 6.45
CA ASP A 383 -36.22 17.22 6.68
C ASP A 383 -36.16 16.46 8.02
N TYR A 384 -35.23 16.82 8.91
CA TYR A 384 -35.01 16.24 10.24
C TYR A 384 -34.52 14.78 10.23
N GLN A 385 -34.04 14.28 9.09
CA GLN A 385 -33.42 12.95 9.05
C GLN A 385 -31.98 13.01 9.58
N GLU A 386 -31.66 12.11 10.51
CA GLU A 386 -30.30 11.96 11.03
C GLU A 386 -29.42 11.16 10.05
N VAL A 387 -28.26 11.72 9.73
CA VAL A 387 -27.29 11.13 8.80
C VAL A 387 -25.89 11.08 9.38
N ALA A 388 -25.12 10.09 8.94
CA ALA A 388 -23.69 9.99 9.11
C ALA A 388 -23.01 10.42 7.81
N ILE A 389 -22.12 11.41 7.90
CA ILE A 389 -21.36 11.93 6.76
C ILE A 389 -19.91 11.50 6.93
N LYS A 390 -19.46 10.57 6.10
CA LYS A 390 -18.05 10.14 6.02
C LYS A 390 -17.34 11.02 5.00
N VAL A 391 -16.31 11.73 5.43
CA VAL A 391 -15.58 12.72 4.63
C VAL A 391 -14.12 12.35 4.57
N GLN A 392 -13.56 12.28 3.35
CA GLN A 392 -12.13 12.03 3.16
C GLN A 392 -11.28 13.20 3.65
N TYR A 393 -10.07 12.89 4.11
CA TYR A 393 -9.11 13.94 4.44
C TYR A 393 -8.71 14.74 3.18
N PRO A 394 -8.55 16.08 3.30
CA PRO A 394 -8.25 16.93 2.16
C PRO A 394 -6.89 16.59 1.52
N GLY A 395 -6.84 16.59 0.19
CA GLY A 395 -5.60 16.40 -0.59
C GLY A 395 -5.04 14.98 -0.60
N LEU A 396 -5.76 14.00 -0.04
CA LEU A 396 -5.29 12.62 0.11
C LEU A 396 -4.98 11.94 -1.24
N GLU A 397 -5.89 12.04 -2.22
CA GLU A 397 -5.76 11.41 -3.54
C GLU A 397 -4.49 11.84 -4.29
N GLN A 398 -4.19 13.15 -4.32
CA GLN A 398 -2.99 13.69 -4.95
C GLN A 398 -1.71 13.29 -4.20
N GLN A 399 -1.73 13.27 -2.87
CA GLN A 399 -0.59 12.85 -2.06
C GLN A 399 -0.29 11.35 -2.26
N MET A 400 -1.33 10.54 -2.39
CA MET A 400 -1.21 9.09 -2.58
C MET A 400 -0.57 8.71 -3.91
N GLY A 401 -0.80 9.47 -4.98
CA GLY A 401 -0.17 9.18 -6.28
C GLY A 401 1.36 9.14 -6.20
N ILE A 402 1.96 10.13 -5.51
CA ILE A 402 3.42 10.24 -5.33
C ILE A 402 3.93 9.14 -4.38
N ASP A 403 3.23 8.89 -3.28
CA ASP A 403 3.64 7.86 -2.33
C ASP A 403 3.55 6.45 -2.93
N LEU A 404 2.50 6.14 -3.72
CA LEU A 404 2.34 4.88 -4.43
C LEU A 404 3.44 4.68 -5.48
N ALA A 405 3.78 5.72 -6.24
CA ALA A 405 4.89 5.67 -7.18
C ALA A 405 6.22 5.40 -6.46
N THR A 406 6.44 6.07 -5.32
CA THR A 406 7.62 5.86 -4.48
C THR A 406 7.68 4.41 -3.96
N MET A 407 6.58 3.89 -3.40
CA MET A 407 6.52 2.51 -2.90
C MET A 407 6.73 1.48 -4.02
N SER A 408 6.17 1.71 -5.20
CA SER A 408 6.34 0.81 -6.36
C SER A 408 7.80 0.77 -6.82
N LEU A 409 8.44 1.93 -6.91
CA LEU A 409 9.86 2.05 -7.27
C LEU A 409 10.75 1.35 -6.24
N LEU A 410 10.53 1.61 -4.96
CA LEU A 410 11.29 0.99 -3.87
C LEU A 410 11.08 -0.53 -3.83
N SER A 411 9.85 -1.00 -4.04
CA SER A 411 9.55 -2.43 -4.11
C SER A 411 10.27 -3.12 -5.26
N GLY A 412 10.32 -2.50 -6.44
CA GLY A 412 11.08 -3.03 -7.58
C GLY A 412 12.58 -3.08 -7.29
N PHE A 413 13.12 -2.07 -6.61
CA PHE A 413 14.52 -2.07 -6.18
C PHE A 413 14.83 -3.17 -5.16
N VAL A 414 13.95 -3.40 -4.19
CA VAL A 414 14.10 -4.49 -3.21
C VAL A 414 14.00 -5.86 -3.89
N ALA A 415 13.03 -6.05 -4.78
CA ALA A 415 12.87 -7.29 -5.55
C ALA A 415 14.11 -7.58 -6.43
N TRP A 416 14.75 -6.55 -6.98
CA TRP A 416 16.02 -6.71 -7.70
C TRP A 416 17.17 -7.19 -6.79
N ILE A 417 17.27 -6.69 -5.55
CA ILE A 417 18.34 -7.11 -4.61
C ILE A 417 18.04 -8.48 -3.99
N PHE A 418 16.76 -8.78 -3.78
CA PHE A 418 16.28 -10.01 -3.17
C PHE A 418 15.27 -10.70 -4.09
N PRO A 419 15.70 -11.29 -5.23
CA PRO A 419 14.79 -11.90 -6.21
C PRO A 419 13.96 -13.05 -5.65
N GLU A 420 14.49 -13.70 -4.60
CA GLU A 420 13.84 -14.78 -3.86
C GLU A 420 12.60 -14.28 -3.09
N TYR A 421 12.51 -12.98 -2.81
CA TYR A 421 11.41 -12.37 -2.09
C TYR A 421 10.62 -11.46 -3.03
N ARG A 422 9.48 -11.96 -3.51
CA ARG A 422 8.55 -11.16 -4.31
C ARG A 422 7.83 -10.18 -3.38
N PHE A 423 8.28 -8.94 -3.28
CA PHE A 423 7.58 -7.89 -2.48
C PHE A 423 6.55 -7.10 -3.30
N GLU A 424 6.62 -7.20 -4.63
CA GLU A 424 5.80 -6.43 -5.57
C GLU A 424 4.30 -6.71 -5.42
N TRP A 425 3.94 -7.95 -5.09
CA TRP A 425 2.55 -8.32 -4.87
C TRP A 425 1.94 -7.56 -3.68
N VAL A 426 2.73 -7.30 -2.62
CA VAL A 426 2.25 -6.59 -1.42
C VAL A 426 1.84 -5.16 -1.78
N VAL A 427 2.70 -4.46 -2.54
CA VAL A 427 2.42 -3.08 -2.97
C VAL A 427 1.26 -3.05 -3.97
N SER A 428 1.20 -4.01 -4.89
CA SER A 428 0.09 -4.14 -5.85
C SER A 428 -1.25 -4.37 -5.14
N ASP A 429 -1.31 -5.30 -4.19
CA ASP A 429 -2.52 -5.60 -3.44
C ASP A 429 -2.91 -4.48 -2.48
N PHE A 430 -1.94 -3.80 -1.88
CA PHE A 430 -2.19 -2.60 -1.10
C PHE A 430 -2.80 -1.49 -1.97
N LYS A 431 -2.23 -1.23 -3.15
CA LYS A 431 -2.76 -0.26 -4.12
C LYS A 431 -4.21 -0.59 -4.50
N LYS A 432 -4.52 -1.86 -4.80
CA LYS A 432 -5.90 -2.28 -5.09
C LYS A 432 -6.83 -2.00 -3.91
N THR A 433 -6.43 -2.42 -2.70
CA THR A 433 -7.25 -2.29 -1.48
C THR A 433 -7.53 -0.83 -1.16
N ILE A 434 -6.52 0.03 -1.20
CA ILE A 434 -6.70 1.45 -0.85
C ILE A 434 -7.47 2.22 -1.93
N SER A 435 -7.36 1.82 -3.20
CA SER A 435 -8.17 2.44 -4.27
C SER A 435 -9.66 2.15 -4.07
N LEU A 436 -10.01 0.96 -3.58
CA LEU A 436 -11.40 0.62 -3.24
C LEU A 436 -11.91 1.43 -2.05
N GLU A 437 -11.08 1.68 -1.05
CA GLU A 437 -11.47 2.49 0.11
C GLU A 437 -11.60 4.00 -0.19
N LEU A 438 -10.93 4.50 -1.22
CA LEU A 438 -11.03 5.89 -1.66
C LEU A 438 -12.26 6.17 -2.53
N ASP A 439 -12.91 5.14 -3.08
CA ASP A 439 -14.08 5.35 -3.93
C ASP A 439 -15.35 5.18 -3.10
N PHE A 440 -15.81 6.28 -2.50
CA PHE A 440 -17.03 6.30 -1.69
C PHE A 440 -18.30 6.05 -2.50
N VAL A 441 -18.29 6.26 -3.82
CA VAL A 441 -19.38 5.86 -4.70
C VAL A 441 -19.43 4.33 -4.81
N GLN A 442 -18.28 3.67 -4.92
CA GLN A 442 -18.22 2.22 -4.91
C GLN A 442 -18.65 1.64 -3.55
N GLU A 443 -18.23 2.24 -2.44
CA GLU A 443 -18.70 1.89 -1.09
C GLU A 443 -20.23 1.99 -0.97
N ALA A 444 -20.82 3.09 -1.46
CA ALA A 444 -22.27 3.29 -1.51
C ALA A 444 -22.98 2.20 -2.34
N LYS A 445 -22.45 1.83 -3.52
CA LYS A 445 -23.01 0.75 -4.35
C LYS A 445 -22.96 -0.60 -3.64
N ASN A 446 -21.87 -0.89 -2.92
CA ASN A 446 -21.72 -2.12 -2.13
C ASN A 446 -22.73 -2.16 -0.97
N CYS A 447 -22.97 -1.02 -0.32
CA CYS A 447 -24.00 -0.85 0.70
C CYS A 447 -25.39 -1.20 0.15
N GLU A 448 -25.80 -0.60 -0.97
CA GLU A 448 -27.10 -0.91 -1.58
C GLU A 448 -27.24 -2.35 -2.06
N ARG A 449 -26.17 -2.94 -2.63
CA ARG A 449 -26.16 -4.36 -3.01
C ARG A 449 -26.36 -5.25 -1.79
N THR A 450 -25.70 -4.93 -0.67
CA THR A 450 -25.85 -5.66 0.59
C THR A 450 -27.27 -5.51 1.15
N SER A 451 -27.83 -4.30 1.14
CA SER A 451 -29.22 -4.04 1.54
C SER A 451 -30.21 -4.87 0.71
N ARG A 452 -30.03 -4.94 -0.62
CA ARG A 452 -30.85 -5.79 -1.50
C ARG A 452 -30.73 -7.27 -1.19
N ASN A 453 -29.52 -7.77 -0.93
CA ASN A 453 -29.27 -9.17 -0.58
C ASN A 453 -30.02 -9.56 0.71
N PHE A 454 -30.05 -8.68 1.72
CA PHE A 454 -30.65 -8.94 3.02
C PHE A 454 -32.07 -8.38 3.20
N ARG A 455 -32.73 -7.90 2.14
CA ARG A 455 -34.08 -7.30 2.21
C ARG A 455 -35.15 -8.17 2.88
N LYS A 456 -34.97 -9.50 2.89
CA LYS A 456 -35.90 -10.47 3.50
C LYS A 456 -35.50 -10.90 4.92
N ASN A 457 -34.43 -10.35 5.46
CA ASN A 457 -33.86 -10.74 6.74
C ASN A 457 -33.89 -9.57 7.73
N ASP A 458 -34.92 -9.53 8.57
CA ASP A 458 -35.14 -8.44 9.55
C ASP A 458 -34.05 -8.35 10.64
N MET A 459 -33.20 -9.38 10.75
CA MET A 459 -32.04 -9.35 11.66
C MET A 459 -30.92 -8.45 11.15
N VAL A 460 -30.87 -8.14 9.85
CA VAL A 460 -29.80 -7.34 9.25
C VAL A 460 -30.34 -5.98 8.84
N LYS A 461 -29.67 -4.93 9.30
CA LYS A 461 -29.92 -3.55 8.87
C LYS A 461 -28.69 -3.03 8.15
N VAL A 462 -28.94 -2.35 7.04
CA VAL A 462 -27.91 -1.68 6.24
C VAL A 462 -28.38 -0.25 6.07
N PRO A 463 -27.55 0.77 6.37
CA PRO A 463 -27.97 2.16 6.34
C PRO A 463 -28.40 2.57 4.93
N HIS A 464 -29.45 3.38 4.83
CA HIS A 464 -29.84 3.96 3.55
C HIS A 464 -28.80 4.98 3.06
N VAL A 465 -28.46 4.94 1.77
CA VAL A 465 -27.50 5.87 1.14
C VAL A 465 -28.25 7.05 0.54
N TYR A 466 -27.78 8.28 0.82
CA TYR A 466 -28.31 9.50 0.23
C TYR A 466 -27.48 9.89 -1.00
N TRP A 467 -27.85 9.38 -2.18
CA TRP A 467 -27.10 9.58 -3.43
C TRP A 467 -26.93 11.05 -3.82
N GLY A 468 -27.93 11.89 -3.57
CA GLY A 468 -27.84 13.33 -3.83
C GLY A 468 -26.76 14.04 -2.99
N LEU A 469 -26.30 13.41 -1.92
CA LEU A 469 -25.29 13.91 -0.99
C LEU A 469 -24.04 12.99 -0.93
N THR A 470 -23.83 12.18 -1.97
CA THR A 470 -22.72 11.24 -2.04
C THR A 470 -21.88 11.49 -3.29
N THR A 471 -20.57 11.61 -3.11
CA THR A 471 -19.55 11.80 -4.15
C THR A 471 -18.41 10.81 -3.91
N ASN A 472 -17.34 10.90 -4.69
CA ASN A 472 -16.16 10.05 -4.48
C ASN A 472 -15.43 10.36 -3.15
N GLN A 473 -15.62 11.56 -2.57
CA GLN A 473 -14.94 12.00 -1.35
C GLN A 473 -15.86 12.17 -0.14
N VAL A 474 -17.18 12.16 -0.35
CA VAL A 474 -18.20 12.31 0.69
C VAL A 474 -19.23 11.18 0.57
N LEU A 475 -19.41 10.39 1.62
CA LEU A 475 -20.47 9.37 1.70
C LEU A 475 -21.47 9.77 2.77
N THR A 476 -22.71 10.00 2.36
CA THR A 476 -23.81 10.33 3.29
C THR A 476 -24.76 9.16 3.39
N MET A 477 -24.93 8.63 4.61
CA MET A 477 -25.78 7.48 4.89
C MET A 477 -26.64 7.70 6.14
N GLN A 478 -27.70 6.91 6.29
CA GLN A 478 -28.57 6.96 7.45
C GLN A 478 -27.76 6.76 8.73
N PHE A 479 -28.00 7.61 9.72
CA PHE A 479 -27.39 7.41 11.03
C PHE A 479 -28.05 6.21 11.74
N CYS A 480 -27.26 5.21 12.06
CA CYS A 480 -27.72 4.01 12.76
C CYS A 480 -27.27 4.01 14.22
N LYS A 481 -28.21 3.77 15.14
CA LYS A 481 -27.95 3.67 16.57
C LYS A 481 -27.56 2.25 16.96
N GLY A 482 -26.64 2.11 17.91
CA GLY A 482 -26.23 0.82 18.47
C GLY A 482 -24.82 0.87 19.07
N ASN A 483 -24.40 -0.25 19.65
CA ASN A 483 -23.05 -0.42 20.18
C ASN A 483 -22.29 -1.50 19.40
N ARG A 484 -20.97 -1.48 19.49
CA ARG A 484 -20.11 -2.47 18.84
C ARG A 484 -20.51 -3.90 19.20
N VAL A 485 -20.40 -4.80 18.22
CA VAL A 485 -20.80 -6.20 18.39
C VAL A 485 -20.06 -6.94 19.50
N ASP A 486 -18.83 -6.52 19.86
CA ASP A 486 -18.01 -7.11 20.92
C ASP A 486 -18.09 -6.41 22.28
N ASP A 487 -19.05 -5.47 22.45
CA ASP A 487 -19.31 -4.78 23.71
C ASP A 487 -20.19 -5.64 24.65
N ILE A 488 -19.54 -6.53 25.41
CA ILE A 488 -20.23 -7.48 26.29
C ILE A 488 -20.98 -6.77 27.43
N GLU A 489 -20.48 -5.63 27.90
CA GLU A 489 -21.09 -4.87 29.00
C GLU A 489 -22.43 -4.27 28.55
N PHE A 490 -22.45 -3.64 27.37
CA PHE A 490 -23.68 -3.16 26.75
C PHE A 490 -24.70 -4.29 26.53
N LEU A 491 -24.25 -5.43 26.00
CA LEU A 491 -25.14 -6.58 25.76
C LEU A 491 -25.79 -7.07 27.06
N LYS A 492 -25.03 -7.11 28.16
CA LYS A 492 -25.56 -7.46 29.49
C LYS A 492 -26.56 -6.42 29.99
N GLU A 493 -26.24 -5.13 29.88
CA GLU A 493 -27.12 -4.03 30.32
C GLU A 493 -28.47 -4.08 29.59
N LYS A 494 -28.46 -4.35 28.28
CA LYS A 494 -29.68 -4.47 27.46
C LYS A 494 -30.34 -5.85 27.52
N GLY A 495 -29.83 -6.79 28.32
CA GLY A 495 -30.37 -8.14 28.42
C GLY A 495 -30.25 -8.98 27.14
N ILE A 496 -29.36 -8.60 26.22
CA ILE A 496 -29.12 -9.30 24.95
C ILE A 496 -28.11 -10.42 25.19
N ASN A 497 -28.48 -11.66 24.85
CA ASN A 497 -27.59 -12.80 24.99
C ASN A 497 -26.43 -12.75 23.96
N PRO A 498 -25.15 -12.66 24.38
CA PRO A 498 -24.00 -12.61 23.48
C PRO A 498 -23.91 -13.79 22.50
N ILE A 499 -24.37 -14.97 22.92
CA ILE A 499 -24.36 -16.19 22.08
C ILE A 499 -25.38 -16.06 20.94
N LYS A 500 -26.52 -15.39 21.16
CA LYS A 500 -27.49 -15.11 20.08
C LYS A 500 -26.94 -14.12 19.07
N VAL A 501 -26.22 -13.10 19.54
CA VAL A 501 -25.50 -12.14 18.67
C VAL A 501 -24.45 -12.86 17.84
N ALA A 502 -23.62 -13.70 18.46
CA ALA A 502 -22.61 -14.49 17.75
C ALA A 502 -23.24 -15.41 16.68
N LYS A 503 -24.37 -16.05 17.01
CA LYS A 503 -25.11 -16.89 16.05
C LYS A 503 -25.62 -16.07 14.87
N ALA A 504 -26.29 -14.94 15.12
CA ALA A 504 -26.78 -14.06 14.07
C ALA A 504 -25.65 -13.56 13.17
N LEU A 505 -24.54 -13.12 13.78
CA LEU A 505 -23.35 -12.65 13.06
C LEU A 505 -22.81 -13.71 12.11
N VAL A 506 -22.64 -14.95 12.60
CA VAL A 506 -22.19 -16.07 11.78
C VAL A 506 -23.17 -16.37 10.66
N GLU A 507 -24.48 -16.40 10.93
CA GLU A 507 -25.50 -16.72 9.93
C GLU A 507 -25.47 -15.69 8.78
N VAL A 508 -25.31 -14.40 9.09
CA VAL A 508 -25.18 -13.32 8.11
C VAL A 508 -23.95 -13.53 7.21
N PHE A 509 -22.78 -13.75 7.80
CA PHE A 509 -21.56 -13.95 7.02
C PHE A 509 -21.55 -15.28 6.26
N ALA A 510 -22.18 -16.32 6.80
CA ALA A 510 -22.38 -17.57 6.07
C ALA A 510 -23.28 -17.34 4.84
N GLU A 511 -24.34 -16.55 4.96
CA GLU A 511 -25.20 -16.20 3.84
C GLU A 511 -24.43 -15.41 2.75
N MET A 512 -23.61 -14.44 3.15
CA MET A 512 -22.71 -13.71 2.24
C MET A 512 -21.78 -14.64 1.44
N ILE A 513 -21.18 -15.63 2.10
CA ILE A 513 -20.25 -16.59 1.47
C ILE A 513 -21.00 -17.58 0.57
N PHE A 514 -21.96 -18.32 1.12
CA PHE A 514 -22.51 -19.51 0.47
C PHE A 514 -23.72 -19.23 -0.42
N VAL A 515 -24.45 -18.15 -0.16
CA VAL A 515 -25.72 -17.87 -0.84
C VAL A 515 -25.53 -16.73 -1.84
N HIS A 516 -25.02 -15.58 -1.39
CA HIS A 516 -24.90 -14.41 -2.23
C HIS A 516 -23.63 -14.41 -3.08
N GLY A 517 -22.54 -15.04 -2.63
CA GLY A 517 -21.23 -14.90 -3.26
C GLY A 517 -20.68 -13.46 -3.21
N PHE A 518 -21.18 -12.65 -2.28
CA PHE A 518 -20.80 -11.25 -2.12
C PHE A 518 -20.32 -11.05 -0.69
N LEU A 519 -19.02 -11.24 -0.50
CA LEU A 519 -18.38 -11.34 0.81
C LEU A 519 -17.84 -9.99 1.27
N HIS A 520 -18.27 -9.56 2.45
CA HIS A 520 -17.66 -8.43 3.15
C HIS A 520 -16.23 -8.80 3.60
N GLY A 521 -15.23 -8.04 3.13
CA GLY A 521 -13.80 -8.37 3.27
C GLY A 521 -13.15 -7.91 4.57
N ASP A 522 -13.76 -6.98 5.32
CA ASP A 522 -13.22 -6.51 6.61
C ASP A 522 -14.26 -6.43 7.74
N PRO A 523 -14.69 -7.56 8.32
CA PRO A 523 -15.68 -7.61 9.40
C PRO A 523 -15.12 -7.21 10.77
N HIS A 524 -14.44 -6.07 10.84
CA HIS A 524 -13.90 -5.55 12.09
C HIS A 524 -15.07 -5.27 13.08
N PRO A 525 -14.92 -5.52 14.40
CA PRO A 525 -16.01 -5.30 15.36
C PRO A 525 -16.54 -3.86 15.40
N GLY A 526 -15.74 -2.88 14.96
CA GLY A 526 -16.16 -1.49 14.82
C GLY A 526 -17.16 -1.23 13.69
N ASN A 527 -17.21 -2.11 12.68
CA ASN A 527 -18.05 -1.96 11.49
C ASN A 527 -19.42 -2.63 11.64
N ILE A 528 -19.66 -3.28 12.79
CA ILE A 528 -20.87 -4.04 13.08
C ILE A 528 -21.44 -3.58 14.42
N LEU A 529 -22.66 -3.04 14.38
CA LEU A 529 -23.38 -2.63 15.58
C LEU A 529 -24.49 -3.61 15.94
N VAL A 530 -24.77 -3.73 17.23
CA VAL A 530 -25.96 -4.36 17.78
C VAL A 530 -26.94 -3.25 18.15
N CYS A 531 -28.07 -3.21 17.47
CA CYS A 531 -29.15 -2.27 17.70
C CYS A 531 -30.31 -2.99 18.40
N PRO A 532 -30.73 -2.57 19.61
CA PRO A 532 -31.84 -3.20 20.34
C PRO A 532 -33.23 -2.91 19.75
N GLU A 533 -33.34 -2.11 18.68
CA GLU A 533 -34.62 -1.67 18.12
C GLU A 533 -35.11 -2.58 16.97
N GLY A 534 -36.31 -3.16 17.09
CA GLY A 534 -36.98 -3.98 16.08
C GLY A 534 -37.93 -5.00 16.70
N GLY A 535 -38.85 -5.59 15.92
CA GLY A 535 -39.73 -6.68 16.41
C GLY A 535 -39.00 -7.96 16.83
N THR A 536 -37.70 -8.06 16.52
CA THR A 536 -36.74 -9.02 17.06
C THR A 536 -35.99 -8.41 18.26
N ALA A 537 -35.56 -9.24 19.22
CA ALA A 537 -34.87 -8.76 20.42
C ALA A 537 -33.61 -7.87 20.18
N PHE A 538 -33.03 -7.94 18.98
CA PHE A 538 -32.00 -7.02 18.46
C PHE A 538 -31.92 -7.13 16.93
N SER A 539 -31.15 -6.25 16.29
CA SER A 539 -30.73 -6.30 14.89
C SER A 539 -29.23 -6.00 14.77
N LEU A 540 -28.59 -6.54 13.73
CA LEU A 540 -27.19 -6.29 13.38
C LEU A 540 -27.13 -5.23 12.29
N VAL A 541 -26.46 -4.12 12.57
CA VAL A 541 -26.21 -3.06 11.59
C VAL A 541 -24.82 -3.26 11.00
N ILE A 542 -24.71 -3.34 9.67
CA ILE A 542 -23.43 -3.38 8.95
C ILE A 542 -23.20 -1.98 8.38
N LEU A 543 -22.04 -1.36 8.67
CA LEU A 543 -21.77 0.05 8.33
C LEU A 543 -20.76 0.23 7.20
N ASP A 544 -19.55 -0.29 7.37
CA ASP A 544 -18.45 -0.08 6.42
C ASP A 544 -18.62 -1.02 5.22
N HIS A 545 -18.78 -0.45 4.02
CA HIS A 545 -18.95 -1.25 2.81
C HIS A 545 -17.80 -1.07 1.81
N GLY A 546 -16.65 -0.57 2.25
CA GLY A 546 -15.51 -0.24 1.38
C GLY A 546 -14.86 -1.47 0.73
N ILE A 547 -14.77 -2.58 1.46
CA ILE A 547 -14.06 -3.79 1.00
C ILE A 547 -15.04 -4.95 0.83
N TYR A 548 -15.35 -5.28 -0.42
CA TYR A 548 -16.12 -6.46 -0.80
C TYR A 548 -15.40 -7.31 -1.84
N LYS A 549 -15.63 -8.62 -1.78
CA LYS A 549 -15.18 -9.58 -2.77
C LYS A 549 -16.38 -10.31 -3.35
N GLU A 550 -16.51 -10.24 -4.67
CA GLU A 550 -17.40 -11.10 -5.42
C GLU A 550 -16.69 -12.44 -5.68
N LEU A 551 -17.32 -13.52 -5.24
CA LEU A 551 -16.84 -14.89 -5.42
C LEU A 551 -17.33 -15.40 -6.77
N ASP A 552 -16.47 -16.10 -7.49
CA ASP A 552 -16.92 -16.81 -8.70
C ASP A 552 -18.03 -17.82 -8.34
N ASP A 553 -19.07 -17.89 -9.18
CA ASP A 553 -20.24 -18.71 -8.90
C ASP A 553 -19.92 -20.21 -8.91
N ASN A 554 -19.01 -20.67 -9.78
CA ASN A 554 -18.58 -22.07 -9.79
C ASN A 554 -17.76 -22.37 -8.55
N PHE A 555 -16.81 -21.50 -8.22
CA PHE A 555 -16.05 -21.59 -6.99
C PHE A 555 -16.94 -21.67 -5.75
N ARG A 556 -17.94 -20.77 -5.63
CA ARG A 556 -18.89 -20.73 -4.51
C ARG A 556 -19.62 -22.05 -4.36
N LEU A 557 -20.11 -22.64 -5.46
CA LEU A 557 -20.85 -23.90 -5.44
C LEU A 557 -19.95 -25.08 -5.06
N GLU A 558 -18.73 -25.12 -5.60
CA GLU A 558 -17.74 -26.13 -5.22
C GLU A 558 -17.34 -25.99 -3.75
N PHE A 559 -17.27 -24.76 -3.23
CA PHE A 559 -17.04 -24.51 -1.81
C PHE A 559 -18.22 -24.97 -0.94
N CYS A 560 -19.46 -24.79 -1.41
CA CYS A 560 -20.63 -25.37 -0.73
C CYS A 560 -20.59 -26.91 -0.71
N GLU A 561 -20.24 -27.56 -1.83
CA GLU A 561 -20.05 -29.02 -1.87
C GLU A 561 -18.88 -29.46 -0.98
N LEU A 562 -17.81 -28.67 -0.88
CA LEU A 562 -16.70 -28.94 0.04
C LEU A 562 -17.20 -28.96 1.48
N TRP A 563 -17.96 -27.95 1.90
CA TRP A 563 -18.52 -27.92 3.25
C TRP A 563 -19.41 -29.13 3.55
N LYS A 564 -20.27 -29.51 2.61
CA LYS A 564 -21.08 -30.72 2.71
C LYS A 564 -20.22 -31.99 2.83
N ALA A 565 -19.14 -32.11 2.04
CA ALA A 565 -18.20 -33.23 2.12
C ALA A 565 -17.43 -33.26 3.44
N LEU A 566 -17.02 -32.11 3.98
CA LEU A 566 -16.34 -31.98 5.27
C LEU A 566 -17.23 -32.44 6.45
N ILE A 567 -18.52 -32.16 6.37
CA ILE A 567 -19.52 -32.57 7.37
C ILE A 567 -19.75 -34.07 7.29
N LEU A 568 -19.97 -34.59 6.07
CA LEU A 568 -20.18 -36.00 5.81
C LEU A 568 -18.90 -36.84 5.97
N GLN A 569 -17.74 -36.20 6.16
CA GLN A 569 -16.41 -36.83 6.13
C GLN A 569 -16.27 -37.73 4.89
N ASP A 570 -16.62 -37.19 3.74
CA ASP A 570 -16.46 -37.84 2.44
C ASP A 570 -15.05 -37.54 1.92
N GLN A 571 -14.11 -38.43 2.25
CA GLN A 571 -12.71 -38.26 1.89
C GLN A 571 -12.49 -38.18 0.38
N GLN A 572 -13.17 -39.05 -0.38
CA GLN A 572 -13.05 -39.08 -1.85
C GLN A 572 -13.52 -37.75 -2.44
N LYS A 573 -14.64 -37.21 -1.94
CA LYS A 573 -15.15 -35.93 -2.43
C LYS A 573 -14.26 -34.75 -2.05
N ILE A 574 -13.67 -34.76 -0.85
CA ILE A 574 -12.70 -33.74 -0.42
C ILE A 574 -11.48 -33.73 -1.34
N PHE A 575 -10.91 -34.89 -1.68
CA PHE A 575 -9.79 -34.98 -2.63
C PHE A 575 -10.17 -34.51 -4.02
N GLN A 576 -11.32 -34.93 -4.55
CA GLN A 576 -11.81 -34.49 -5.86
C GLN A 576 -11.98 -32.97 -5.95
N LEU A 577 -12.52 -32.34 -4.89
CA LEU A 577 -12.64 -30.88 -4.80
C LEU A 577 -11.28 -30.22 -4.61
N GLY A 578 -10.38 -30.86 -3.86
CA GLY A 578 -8.98 -30.46 -3.74
C GLY A 578 -8.26 -30.31 -5.07
N GLU A 579 -8.39 -31.31 -5.94
CA GLU A 579 -7.86 -31.27 -7.32
C GLU A 579 -8.48 -30.12 -8.12
N LYS A 580 -9.81 -29.94 -8.04
CA LYS A 580 -10.51 -28.84 -8.72
C LYS A 580 -10.05 -27.45 -8.26
N PHE A 581 -9.73 -27.30 -6.99
CA PHE A 581 -9.17 -26.06 -6.45
C PHE A 581 -7.66 -25.89 -6.72
N GLY A 582 -7.00 -26.87 -7.36
CA GLY A 582 -5.56 -26.83 -7.63
C GLY A 582 -4.67 -27.18 -6.43
N VAL A 583 -5.26 -27.65 -5.32
CA VAL A 583 -4.57 -27.92 -4.04
C VAL A 583 -4.09 -29.37 -3.94
N GLY A 584 -4.62 -30.25 -4.79
CA GLY A 584 -4.19 -31.64 -4.95
C GLY A 584 -4.10 -32.44 -3.64
N MET A 585 -2.94 -33.06 -3.40
CA MET A 585 -2.68 -33.90 -2.22
C MET A 585 -2.81 -33.16 -0.88
N TYR A 586 -2.62 -31.83 -0.86
CA TYR A 586 -2.74 -31.04 0.36
C TYR A 586 -4.19 -30.80 0.80
N SER A 587 -5.17 -31.16 -0.02
CA SER A 587 -6.59 -31.10 0.34
C SER A 587 -6.96 -31.93 1.57
N ARG A 588 -6.12 -32.90 1.96
CA ARG A 588 -6.21 -33.64 3.23
C ARG A 588 -6.23 -32.73 4.47
N TYR A 589 -5.71 -31.50 4.36
CA TYR A 589 -5.68 -30.51 5.44
C TYR A 589 -6.92 -29.62 5.53
N PHE A 590 -7.83 -29.64 4.55
CA PHE A 590 -9.07 -28.86 4.60
C PHE A 590 -9.92 -29.13 5.86
N PRO A 591 -10.10 -30.38 6.33
CA PRO A 591 -10.79 -30.64 7.60
C PRO A 591 -10.19 -29.88 8.78
N VAL A 592 -8.86 -29.82 8.87
CA VAL A 592 -8.15 -29.13 9.95
C VAL A 592 -8.40 -27.63 9.88
N ILE A 593 -8.28 -27.05 8.69
CA ILE A 593 -8.42 -25.60 8.47
C ILE A 593 -9.85 -25.12 8.75
N PHE A 594 -10.85 -25.79 8.20
CA PHE A 594 -12.25 -25.33 8.25
C PHE A 594 -13.00 -25.80 9.48
N THR A 595 -12.79 -27.06 9.87
CA THR A 595 -13.57 -27.69 10.95
C THR A 595 -12.78 -27.85 12.24
N GLY A 596 -11.45 -27.68 12.21
CA GLY A 596 -10.60 -27.78 13.40
C GLY A 596 -10.35 -29.22 13.86
N ARG A 597 -10.56 -30.21 12.97
CA ARG A 597 -10.34 -31.65 13.24
C ARG A 597 -9.67 -32.33 12.06
N THR A 598 -8.99 -33.46 12.31
CA THR A 598 -8.36 -34.27 11.26
C THR A 598 -9.41 -35.03 10.44
N ILE A 599 -9.00 -35.50 9.26
CA ILE A 599 -9.86 -36.28 8.36
C ILE A 599 -10.31 -37.62 8.96
N GLU A 600 -9.55 -38.12 9.94
CA GLU A 600 -9.80 -39.38 10.66
C GLU A 600 -10.42 -39.17 12.05
N SER A 601 -10.69 -37.92 12.43
CA SER A 601 -11.14 -37.62 13.79
C SER A 601 -12.49 -38.30 14.10
N LYS A 602 -12.52 -38.97 15.25
CA LYS A 602 -13.70 -39.62 15.82
C LYS A 602 -14.54 -38.67 16.68
N SER A 603 -14.06 -37.45 16.90
CA SER A 603 -14.73 -36.46 17.73
C SER A 603 -15.98 -35.88 17.06
N ALA A 604 -16.99 -35.58 17.89
CA ALA A 604 -18.19 -34.88 17.46
C ALA A 604 -17.87 -33.50 16.88
N LEU A 605 -18.63 -33.09 15.87
CA LEU A 605 -18.34 -31.91 15.06
C LEU A 605 -18.52 -30.62 15.88
N GLY A 606 -17.42 -29.87 16.07
CA GLY A 606 -17.38 -28.67 16.91
C GLY A 606 -16.81 -28.89 18.31
N ARG A 607 -16.46 -30.12 18.70
CA ARG A 607 -15.53 -30.39 19.81
C ARG A 607 -14.10 -30.22 19.31
N GLY A 608 -13.21 -29.72 20.16
CA GLY A 608 -11.79 -29.60 19.83
C GLY A 608 -11.12 -30.97 19.67
N MET A 609 -10.01 -31.01 18.93
CA MET A 609 -9.17 -32.21 18.80
C MET A 609 -8.73 -32.73 20.17
N SER A 610 -8.68 -34.05 20.32
CA SER A 610 -8.10 -34.68 21.52
C SER A 610 -6.61 -34.32 21.65
N ALA A 611 -6.05 -34.44 22.86
CA ALA A 611 -4.63 -34.19 23.08
C ALA A 611 -3.73 -35.11 22.24
N GLU A 612 -4.18 -36.35 22.00
CA GLU A 612 -3.50 -37.34 21.16
C GLU A 612 -3.59 -36.98 19.67
N GLU A 613 -4.79 -36.64 19.17
CA GLU A 613 -4.97 -36.17 17.79
C GLU A 613 -4.11 -34.94 17.50
N LYS A 614 -4.03 -34.00 18.46
CA LYS A 614 -3.19 -32.81 18.34
C LYS A 614 -1.69 -33.12 18.31
N ARG A 615 -1.24 -34.14 19.07
CA ARG A 615 0.17 -34.61 19.03
C ARG A 615 0.48 -35.26 17.70
N ASN A 616 -0.37 -36.15 17.21
CA ASN A 616 -0.19 -36.84 15.94
C ASN A 616 -0.16 -35.84 14.77
N LEU A 617 -1.09 -34.88 14.76
CA LEU A 617 -1.11 -33.81 13.77
C LEU A 617 0.16 -32.95 13.85
N LYS A 618 0.63 -32.59 15.05
CA LYS A 618 1.87 -31.82 15.22
C LYS A 618 3.08 -32.59 14.67
N GLN A 619 3.13 -33.90 14.87
CA GLN A 619 4.18 -34.75 14.33
C GLN A 619 4.10 -34.84 12.81
N GLU A 620 2.90 -35.02 12.24
CA GLU A 620 2.69 -35.02 10.79
C GLU A 620 3.12 -33.68 10.16
N LEU A 621 2.70 -32.56 10.76
CA LEU A 621 3.07 -31.21 10.30
C LEU A 621 4.57 -30.94 10.46
N SER A 622 5.26 -31.61 11.39
CA SER A 622 6.72 -31.45 11.55
C SER A 622 7.53 -32.08 10.43
N PHE A 623 6.93 -32.99 9.65
CA PHE A 623 7.54 -33.55 8.45
C PHE A 623 7.34 -32.67 7.20
N LEU A 624 6.45 -31.67 7.25
CA LEU A 624 6.29 -30.73 6.15
C LEU A 624 7.46 -29.75 6.14
N LYS A 625 8.13 -29.64 4.99
CA LYS A 625 9.16 -28.61 4.79
C LYS A 625 8.49 -27.26 4.58
N MET A 626 9.25 -26.18 4.78
CA MET A 626 8.78 -24.83 4.45
C MET A 626 8.37 -24.71 2.97
N GLU A 627 9.05 -25.43 2.09
CA GLU A 627 8.70 -25.54 0.66
C GLU A 627 7.29 -26.12 0.47
N ASP A 628 6.93 -27.19 1.19
CA ASP A 628 5.59 -27.79 1.12
C ASP A 628 4.49 -26.83 1.58
N ILE A 629 4.77 -26.05 2.62
CA ILE A 629 3.84 -25.05 3.16
C ILE A 629 3.67 -23.91 2.15
N SER A 630 4.77 -23.44 1.55
CA SER A 630 4.72 -22.41 0.50
C SER A 630 3.94 -22.90 -0.72
N VAL A 631 4.20 -24.12 -1.22
CA VAL A 631 3.47 -24.72 -2.34
C VAL A 631 1.98 -24.88 -2.02
N PHE A 632 1.64 -25.30 -0.79
CA PHE A 632 0.24 -25.35 -0.35
C PHE A 632 -0.41 -23.96 -0.34
N MET A 633 0.26 -22.96 0.20
CA MET A 633 -0.28 -21.60 0.27
C MET A 633 -0.39 -20.93 -1.11
N GLU A 634 0.54 -21.22 -2.02
CA GLU A 634 0.54 -20.74 -3.41
C GLU A 634 -0.52 -21.43 -4.27
N SER A 635 -0.84 -22.69 -3.98
CA SER A 635 -1.89 -23.44 -4.71
C SER A 635 -3.31 -23.09 -4.28
N LEU A 636 -3.50 -22.42 -3.14
CA LEU A 636 -4.84 -22.02 -2.70
C LEU A 636 -5.41 -20.91 -3.60
N PRO A 637 -6.65 -21.06 -4.10
CA PRO A 637 -7.31 -20.00 -4.85
C PRO A 637 -7.38 -18.69 -4.06
N GLU A 638 -7.29 -17.55 -4.73
CA GLU A 638 -7.35 -16.23 -4.07
C GLU A 638 -8.62 -16.08 -3.22
N ASP A 639 -9.75 -16.59 -3.72
CA ASP A 639 -11.05 -16.58 -3.04
C ASP A 639 -11.02 -17.37 -1.71
N PHE A 640 -10.24 -18.46 -1.63
CA PHE A 640 -10.02 -19.19 -0.37
C PHE A 640 -9.35 -18.28 0.67
N LEU A 641 -8.31 -17.55 0.27
CA LEU A 641 -7.56 -16.68 1.18
C LEU A 641 -8.44 -15.56 1.74
N LYS A 642 -9.31 -14.98 0.91
CA LYS A 642 -10.28 -13.94 1.35
C LYS A 642 -11.31 -14.52 2.33
N ILE A 643 -11.84 -15.71 2.06
CA ILE A 643 -12.76 -16.40 2.97
C ILE A 643 -12.06 -16.74 4.30
N LEU A 644 -10.85 -17.28 4.26
CA LEU A 644 -10.08 -17.65 5.46
C LEU A 644 -9.74 -16.44 6.33
N ARG A 645 -9.41 -15.29 5.72
CA ARG A 645 -9.19 -14.04 6.45
C ARG A 645 -10.47 -13.61 7.18
N THR A 646 -11.59 -13.57 6.47
CA THR A 646 -12.90 -13.17 7.01
C THR A 646 -13.36 -14.12 8.13
N ASP A 647 -13.29 -15.43 7.90
CA ASP A 647 -13.60 -16.46 8.89
C ASP A 647 -12.68 -16.37 10.12
N GLY A 648 -11.40 -16.04 9.94
CA GLY A 648 -10.45 -15.82 11.03
C GLY A 648 -10.84 -14.64 11.93
N LEU A 649 -11.27 -13.51 11.36
CA LEU A 649 -11.78 -12.36 12.11
C LEU A 649 -13.09 -12.70 12.83
N LEU A 650 -14.02 -13.36 12.14
CA LEU A 650 -15.27 -13.84 12.76
C LEU A 650 -15.01 -14.77 13.94
N ARG A 651 -14.10 -15.74 13.82
CA ARG A 651 -13.73 -16.63 14.93
C ARG A 651 -13.25 -15.87 16.16
N SER A 652 -12.48 -14.78 15.97
CA SER A 652 -12.04 -13.91 17.06
C SER A 652 -13.23 -13.26 17.78
N ILE A 653 -14.18 -12.69 17.01
CA ILE A 653 -15.38 -12.05 17.56
C ILE A 653 -16.27 -13.05 18.31
N ILE A 654 -16.55 -14.19 17.69
CA ILE A 654 -17.37 -15.28 18.25
C ILE A 654 -16.75 -15.78 19.56
N SER A 655 -15.41 -15.92 19.60
CA SER A 655 -14.71 -16.34 20.79
C SER A 655 -14.80 -15.31 21.92
N LYS A 656 -14.73 -14.00 21.61
CA LYS A 656 -14.97 -12.95 22.61
C LYS A 656 -16.41 -12.98 23.15
N LEU A 657 -17.38 -13.29 22.30
CA LEU A 657 -18.79 -13.45 22.68
C LEU A 657 -19.10 -14.75 23.45
N GLY A 658 -18.09 -15.59 23.69
CA GLY A 658 -18.23 -16.85 24.44
C GLY A 658 -18.98 -17.94 23.69
N ALA A 659 -19.16 -17.81 22.37
CA ALA A 659 -19.91 -18.77 21.58
C ALA A 659 -19.04 -19.96 21.14
N PRO A 660 -19.54 -21.21 21.25
CA PRO A 660 -18.78 -22.39 20.86
C PRO A 660 -18.63 -22.50 19.34
N GLN A 661 -17.53 -23.14 18.90
CA GLN A 661 -17.23 -23.36 17.47
C GLN A 661 -18.35 -24.07 16.71
N ARG A 662 -19.13 -24.92 17.41
CA ARG A 662 -20.30 -25.62 16.86
C ARG A 662 -21.30 -24.70 16.18
N ILE A 663 -21.55 -23.51 16.74
CA ILE A 663 -22.50 -22.52 16.17
C ILE A 663 -22.06 -22.12 14.76
N ARG A 664 -20.76 -21.85 14.59
CA ARG A 664 -20.18 -21.48 13.30
C ARG A 664 -20.39 -22.57 12.26
N ILE A 665 -20.04 -23.81 12.62
CA ILE A 665 -20.11 -24.92 11.68
C ILE A 665 -21.56 -25.23 11.27
N LEU A 666 -22.52 -25.16 12.20
CA LEU A 666 -23.92 -25.39 11.89
C LEU A 666 -24.51 -24.33 10.96
N ALA A 667 -24.13 -23.07 11.13
CA ALA A 667 -24.56 -21.98 10.26
C ALA A 667 -23.95 -22.10 8.86
N TYR A 668 -22.67 -22.47 8.77
CA TYR A 668 -21.97 -22.69 7.50
C TYR A 668 -22.57 -23.88 6.76
N MET A 669 -22.85 -24.98 7.46
CA MET A 669 -23.59 -26.12 6.91
C MET A 669 -24.93 -25.69 6.30
N ARG A 670 -25.75 -24.99 7.10
CA ARG A 670 -27.08 -24.57 6.68
C ARG A 670 -27.01 -23.72 5.40
N SER A 671 -26.11 -22.76 5.39
CA SER A 671 -25.94 -21.82 4.28
C SER A 671 -25.34 -22.50 3.04
N ALA A 672 -24.38 -23.42 3.20
CA ALA A 672 -23.83 -24.22 2.11
C ALA A 672 -24.91 -25.08 1.42
N VAL A 673 -25.74 -25.77 2.21
CA VAL A 673 -26.85 -26.58 1.69
C VAL A 673 -27.87 -25.71 0.97
N TYR A 674 -28.20 -24.54 1.52
CA TYR A 674 -29.10 -23.60 0.87
C TYR A 674 -28.50 -23.06 -0.44
N GLY A 675 -27.22 -22.67 -0.42
CA GLY A 675 -26.47 -22.18 -1.58
C GLY A 675 -26.47 -23.17 -2.75
N LEU A 676 -26.25 -24.46 -2.49
CA LEU A 676 -26.31 -25.52 -3.53
C LEU A 676 -27.67 -25.62 -4.22
N ASN A 677 -28.75 -25.40 -3.47
CA ASN A 677 -30.10 -25.49 -4.00
C ASN A 677 -30.56 -24.16 -4.64
N SER A 678 -29.90 -23.04 -4.34
CA SER A 678 -30.26 -21.71 -4.84
C SER A 678 -30.06 -21.52 -6.35
N LYS A 679 -29.03 -22.16 -6.95
CA LYS A 679 -28.85 -22.13 -8.41
C LYS A 679 -29.96 -22.88 -9.15
N GLN A 680 -30.42 -24.01 -8.60
CA GLN A 680 -31.61 -24.73 -9.11
C GLN A 680 -32.90 -23.90 -8.99
N ILE A 681 -32.95 -22.93 -8.07
CA ILE A 681 -34.09 -22.01 -7.90
C ILE A 681 -34.06 -20.95 -9.00
N ALA A 682 -32.90 -20.34 -9.24
CA ALA A 682 -32.73 -19.25 -10.21
C ALA A 682 -32.97 -19.67 -11.68
N GLU A 683 -32.70 -20.93 -12.03
CA GLU A 683 -32.92 -21.49 -13.38
C GLU A 683 -34.38 -21.96 -13.63
N SER A 684 -35.31 -21.79 -12.68
CA SER A 684 -36.66 -22.36 -12.77
C SER A 684 -37.79 -21.31 -12.82
N ASP A 685 -38.45 -21.11 -13.96
CA ASP A 685 -39.51 -20.10 -14.14
C ASP A 685 -40.82 -20.36 -13.36
N SER A 686 -40.90 -21.43 -12.57
CA SER A 686 -42.12 -21.86 -11.86
C SER A 686 -42.05 -21.62 -10.35
N VAL A 687 -43.06 -20.93 -9.81
CA VAL A 687 -43.29 -20.72 -8.36
C VAL A 687 -43.37 -22.03 -7.58
N VAL A 688 -43.87 -23.09 -8.22
CA VAL A 688 -43.98 -24.44 -7.64
C VAL A 688 -42.58 -25.04 -7.49
N LYS A 689 -41.75 -24.97 -8.53
CA LYS A 689 -40.35 -25.45 -8.50
C LYS A 689 -39.51 -24.69 -7.46
N HIS A 690 -39.76 -23.39 -7.28
CA HIS A 690 -39.18 -22.57 -6.20
C HIS A 690 -39.51 -23.09 -4.80
N ALA A 691 -40.79 -23.38 -4.53
CA ALA A 691 -41.23 -23.92 -3.24
C ALA A 691 -40.64 -25.31 -2.97
N PHE A 692 -40.61 -26.18 -3.98
CA PHE A 692 -40.04 -27.52 -3.87
C PHE A 692 -38.54 -27.53 -3.62
N SER A 693 -37.78 -26.64 -4.26
CA SER A 693 -36.34 -26.53 -3.99
C SER A 693 -36.05 -26.05 -2.56
N ARG A 694 -36.85 -25.12 -2.02
CA ARG A 694 -36.77 -24.72 -0.61
C ARG A 694 -37.07 -25.86 0.35
N ILE A 695 -38.08 -26.68 0.05
CA ILE A 695 -38.39 -27.89 0.82
C ILE A 695 -37.22 -28.88 0.76
N ARG A 696 -36.66 -29.11 -0.42
CA ARG A 696 -35.49 -29.99 -0.63
C ARG A 696 -34.27 -29.51 0.16
N ALA A 697 -33.99 -28.21 0.16
CA ALA A 697 -32.89 -27.61 0.93
C ALA A 697 -33.12 -27.79 2.44
N SER A 698 -34.34 -27.52 2.91
CA SER A 698 -34.72 -27.66 4.33
C SER A 698 -34.59 -29.12 4.78
N LEU A 699 -35.06 -30.06 3.97
CA LEU A 699 -34.96 -31.50 4.24
C LEU A 699 -33.50 -31.95 4.28
N SER A 700 -32.68 -31.50 3.32
CA SER A 700 -31.24 -31.81 3.27
C SER A 700 -30.51 -31.27 4.49
N TYR A 701 -30.87 -30.07 4.97
CA TYR A 701 -30.34 -29.50 6.20
C TYR A 701 -30.74 -30.32 7.43
N TRP A 702 -32.02 -30.67 7.57
CA TRP A 702 -32.50 -31.49 8.68
C TRP A 702 -31.84 -32.87 8.70
N GLN A 703 -31.59 -33.47 7.53
CA GLN A 703 -30.85 -34.73 7.41
C GLN A 703 -29.40 -34.59 7.90
N LEU A 704 -28.67 -33.57 7.45
CA LEU A 704 -27.30 -33.32 7.89
C LEU A 704 -27.22 -32.98 9.38
N ARG A 705 -28.20 -32.25 9.90
CA ARG A 705 -28.32 -31.96 11.33
C ARG A 705 -28.62 -33.22 12.14
N ALA A 706 -29.56 -34.05 11.72
CA ALA A 706 -29.84 -35.32 12.38
C ALA A 706 -28.62 -36.23 12.37
N PHE A 707 -27.89 -36.27 11.24
CA PHE A 707 -26.61 -36.99 11.13
C PHE A 707 -25.59 -36.51 12.16
N LEU A 708 -25.47 -35.19 12.38
CA LEU A 708 -24.59 -34.63 13.39
C LEU A 708 -24.99 -34.97 14.83
N GLU A 709 -26.26 -34.79 15.19
CA GLU A 709 -26.72 -35.08 16.56
C GLU A 709 -26.55 -36.56 16.89
N ILE A 710 -26.80 -37.45 15.92
CA ILE A 710 -26.58 -38.90 16.08
C ILE A 710 -25.09 -39.23 16.20
N LEU A 711 -24.22 -38.59 15.41
CA LEU A 711 -22.77 -38.72 15.54
C LEU A 711 -22.27 -38.32 16.93
N GLU A 712 -22.84 -37.26 17.50
CA GLU A 712 -22.51 -36.79 18.83
C GLU A 712 -22.95 -37.79 19.90
N LEU A 713 -24.17 -38.30 19.80
CA LEU A 713 -24.71 -39.33 20.71
C LEU A 713 -23.87 -40.61 20.65
N LEU A 714 -23.49 -41.06 19.45
CA LEU A 714 -22.61 -42.22 19.26
C LEU A 714 -21.18 -41.99 19.79
N SER A 715 -20.66 -40.76 19.67
CA SER A 715 -19.37 -40.37 20.23
C SER A 715 -19.40 -40.36 21.76
N GLU A 716 -20.48 -39.91 22.39
CA GLU A 716 -20.63 -39.90 23.86
C GLU A 716 -20.77 -41.32 24.43
N MET A 717 -21.38 -42.24 23.67
CA MET A 717 -21.50 -43.64 24.07
C MET A 717 -20.18 -44.43 23.91
N GLY A 718 -19.15 -43.86 23.27
CA GLY A 718 -17.89 -44.57 22.98
C GLY A 718 -18.00 -45.68 21.92
N VAL A 719 -19.13 -45.81 21.24
CA VAL A 719 -19.47 -46.92 20.33
C VAL A 719 -19.09 -46.61 18.86
N LEU A 720 -18.13 -45.72 18.61
CA LEU A 720 -17.79 -45.30 17.25
C LEU A 720 -16.99 -46.37 16.48
N THR A 721 -17.65 -47.44 16.03
CA THR A 721 -17.09 -48.39 15.07
C THR A 721 -17.34 -47.90 13.64
N HIS A 722 -16.30 -47.95 12.81
CA HIS A 722 -16.34 -47.54 11.40
C HIS A 722 -17.46 -48.25 10.60
N LEU A 723 -17.87 -49.44 11.02
CA LEU A 723 -18.94 -50.23 10.40
C LEU A 723 -20.33 -49.60 10.59
N LEU A 724 -20.67 -49.17 11.82
CA LEU A 724 -21.95 -48.52 12.13
C LEU A 724 -22.09 -47.18 11.39
N MET A 725 -21.01 -46.41 11.31
CA MET A 725 -20.96 -45.17 10.54
C MET A 725 -21.22 -45.38 9.04
N LYS A 726 -20.67 -46.46 8.47
CA LYS A 726 -20.86 -46.81 7.05
C LYS A 726 -22.31 -47.22 6.76
N GLU A 727 -22.90 -48.05 7.61
CA GLU A 727 -24.30 -48.48 7.44
C GLU A 727 -25.28 -47.33 7.72
N PHE A 728 -25.02 -46.48 8.72
CA PHE A 728 -25.83 -45.29 8.97
C PHE A 728 -25.76 -44.29 7.80
N ARG A 729 -24.57 -44.04 7.23
CA ARG A 729 -24.43 -43.23 5.99
C ARG A 729 -25.23 -43.83 4.84
N LYS A 730 -25.17 -45.15 4.62
CA LYS A 730 -25.98 -45.82 3.60
C LYS A 730 -27.47 -45.65 3.86
N MET A 731 -27.91 -45.76 5.11
CA MET A 731 -29.32 -45.59 5.49
C MET A 731 -29.78 -44.15 5.22
N VAL A 732 -29.04 -43.14 5.68
CA VAL A 732 -29.33 -41.72 5.41
C VAL A 732 -29.32 -41.44 3.91
N PHE A 733 -28.38 -41.99 3.16
CA PHE A 733 -28.31 -41.86 1.70
C PHE A 733 -29.54 -42.49 1.00
N ARG A 734 -29.96 -43.70 1.41
CA ARG A 734 -31.17 -44.35 0.90
C ARG A 734 -32.43 -43.55 1.25
N LEU A 735 -32.53 -43.03 2.47
CA LEU A 735 -33.64 -42.16 2.88
C LEU A 735 -33.69 -40.90 2.02
N THR A 736 -32.52 -40.33 1.70
CA THR A 736 -32.39 -39.15 0.85
C THR A 736 -32.83 -39.44 -0.58
N LEU A 737 -32.44 -40.58 -1.14
CA LEU A 737 -32.88 -41.05 -2.46
C LEU A 737 -34.40 -41.26 -2.49
N PHE A 738 -34.95 -41.88 -1.45
CA PHE A 738 -36.39 -42.12 -1.31
C PHE A 738 -37.18 -40.81 -1.20
N LEU A 739 -36.74 -39.87 -0.37
CA LEU A 739 -37.37 -38.55 -0.26
C LEU A 739 -37.24 -37.73 -1.55
N LYS A 740 -36.10 -37.80 -2.25
CA LYS A 740 -35.94 -37.17 -3.56
C LYS A 740 -36.86 -37.78 -4.61
N PHE A 741 -37.04 -39.10 -4.59
CA PHE A 741 -37.97 -39.81 -5.47
C PHE A 741 -39.42 -39.39 -5.20
N LEU A 742 -39.85 -39.39 -3.93
CA LEU A 742 -41.17 -38.90 -3.52
C LEU A 742 -41.42 -37.46 -3.96
N LEU A 743 -40.45 -36.56 -3.73
CA LEU A 743 -40.53 -35.16 -4.17
C LEU A 743 -40.59 -35.03 -5.70
N SER A 744 -39.85 -35.86 -6.44
CA SER A 744 -39.89 -35.92 -7.91
C SER A 744 -41.27 -36.33 -8.42
N GLU A 745 -41.83 -37.40 -7.86
CA GLU A 745 -43.17 -37.89 -8.23
C GLU A 745 -44.27 -36.88 -7.85
N LEU A 746 -44.12 -36.17 -6.71
CA LEU A 746 -45.03 -35.09 -6.33
C LEU A 746 -44.98 -33.90 -7.30
N VAL A 747 -43.80 -33.55 -7.80
CA VAL A 747 -43.65 -32.49 -8.81
C VAL A 747 -44.29 -32.91 -10.13
N LYS A 748 -44.03 -34.14 -10.60
CA LYS A 748 -44.69 -34.68 -11.80
C LYS A 748 -46.21 -34.68 -11.66
N PHE A 749 -46.73 -35.14 -10.52
CA PHE A 749 -48.17 -35.15 -10.26
C PHE A 749 -48.80 -33.75 -10.25
N VAL A 750 -48.08 -32.73 -9.75
CA VAL A 750 -48.55 -31.34 -9.75
C VAL A 750 -48.48 -30.71 -11.15
N ASP A 751 -47.43 -31.00 -11.92
CA ASP A 751 -47.29 -30.54 -13.30
C ASP A 751 -48.33 -31.22 -14.22
N GLU A 752 -48.57 -32.54 -14.08
CA GLU A 752 -49.62 -33.28 -14.81
C GLU A 752 -51.03 -32.77 -14.48
N ARG A 753 -51.32 -32.42 -13.21
CA ARG A 753 -52.62 -31.81 -12.85
C ARG A 753 -52.79 -30.38 -13.39
N ARG A 754 -51.71 -29.62 -13.59
CA ARG A 754 -51.77 -28.30 -14.23
C ARG A 754 -52.08 -28.40 -15.72
N GLU A 755 -51.58 -29.42 -16.41
CA GLU A 755 -51.92 -29.67 -17.81
C GLU A 755 -53.37 -30.16 -17.99
N LEU A 756 -53.95 -30.81 -16.97
CA LEU A 756 -55.34 -31.30 -16.97
C LEU A 756 -56.38 -30.27 -16.50
N SER A 757 -56.00 -29.04 -16.13
CA SER A 757 -56.89 -28.02 -15.54
C SER A 757 -57.15 -26.78 -16.40
N PHE A 758 -56.99 -26.87 -17.73
CA PHE A 758 -57.50 -25.88 -18.67
C PHE A 758 -58.44 -26.52 -19.72
N PRO A 759 -59.72 -26.11 -19.79
CA PRO A 759 -60.38 -25.76 -21.03
C PRO A 759 -59.98 -24.34 -21.47
#